data_AF-A0A9D3SYW8-F1
#
_entry.id   AF-A0A9D3SYW8-F1
#
_cell.length_a   1.000
_cell.length_b   1.000
_cell.length_c   1.000
_cell.angle_alpha   90.00
_cell.angle_beta   90.00
_cell.angle_gamma   90.00
#
_symmetry.space_group_name_H-M   'P 1'
#
loop_
_entity.id
_entity.type
_entity.pdbx_description
1 polymer ?
#
loop_
_entity_poly.entity_id
_entity_poly.type
_entity_poly.pdbx_seq_one_letter_code
_entity_poly.pdbx_strand_id
1 'polypeptide(L)'
;MSAPGFSNLNSSTAYSANTTPNGGAPVPCQNGPGQMYPIVQNAAGYYGNPQQMYPFTSMDSTPAPAKAPVMTNQYDTNYYYNSHQQPLQPTATAGPGPAPYQGPRQAPPPPQATPQPLSTARPLYPAPLHAPPQQPPFQQPAPHPTAQYGPPAVSQGPANPTQRPSSAGTPLHPIVSYPSAPGSSQYGTLRSAQTAGPGPTPSVLGGPQSQLQQFPLGNGGLPGSVSLVQLSYTGAPPGPASLLNGQANTAPPSSAAQPSDQSHQPVATYPYGPAQPNASSQAGDRPPSGTPSTSLHSSPAHQQRMQYGYVANSSVSSKTAPPSSSSSDKDEEEDDEDEDEEAGANSSSTTASASPVPENYEALEGGGYPDSSAYAHQPPASSAAPTPIGYGYPSLQPAYQQRPTSRTDSSPSHGRYSSPPGYEQYPQQSFPSMSQLSAALGGLGVPELEAEGLRPVNLLQERNILPPAPLQPPEPNLSADLKKVNCSGNTFRCTLTNIPQTQALLNKARLPLGLILHPFRDLTQLPVITSNTIVRCRSCRTYINPFVSFLDQRRWKCNMCYRVNEVPDEFMYNPLTRSYGEPHKRPEVQNATVEFIASSDYMLRPPQPAVYLFVLDVSHNAVESGYLSVLCQSLLENLDKLPGDARTKVGFITFDSTVHFYSLQEGLSQPQMLVVSDIDDIFLPTPDGLLGNLKESKELVQDLLTALPGMFSHTRETHSALGPALQAAFKLMSPTGGRVSVFQTQLPSLGAGLLQSREDPNQRSSTKGVQHLGPATDFYKKLALDCSGHQIAVDLFLLSSQYSDLASLACMSKYSAGCIFYYPGFHHVHNPAQLEKLQKDLRRYLTRKIGFEAVMRIRCTKGLSIHTFHGNFFVRSTDLLSLANINPDSGFAVQMSIEESLADTSLACFQAALLYTSSKGKRRIRVHTLCLPVVSQVTDVFAGADVQAITCLLANMAIDRSVASSLSDAREALVNAVVDLLSAYRSSVSNLQQSGVVAPAALRLFPLYVLALLKQKALRTGTSTRLDDRVFAMCEFKSQPLQQVMRMVHPDLYRVDDLSDEGALQLNDHTVPQPRLLQLTAEKLTREGAFLMDCGSVLYLWVGRACNEGFLRDVLGCQSHTSIPPDMTQLPELENPSSERMRSFLSWLQESRSFGPTLYVIKDDTSAKTSFFQQLVEDRTESAFSYYEFLLHIQQQMSK
;
A
#
# COMPACT_ATOMS: atom_id res chain seq x y z
N MET A 1 56.11 -39.08 12.04
CA MET A 1 55.40 -40.37 11.97
C MET A 1 54.19 -40.12 11.09
N SER A 2 54.12 -40.63 9.85
CA SER A 2 53.85 -42.03 9.45
C SER A 2 52.35 -42.24 9.20
N ALA A 3 51.95 -42.54 7.95
CA ALA A 3 50.61 -43.00 7.57
C ALA A 3 50.40 -44.49 7.93
N PRO A 4 49.18 -45.07 7.88
CA PRO A 4 48.42 -45.38 6.63
C PRO A 4 46.93 -44.91 6.71
N GLY A 5 46.00 -45.20 5.78
CA GLY A 5 46.06 -45.89 4.47
C GLY A 5 44.76 -46.69 4.14
N PHE A 6 44.63 -47.16 2.89
CA PHE A 6 43.47 -47.89 2.27
C PHE A 6 42.19 -47.03 2.01
N SER A 7 41.50 -46.98 0.86
CA SER A 7 41.35 -47.79 -0.40
C SER A 7 40.33 -48.94 -0.34
N ASN A 8 39.59 -49.34 -1.39
CA ASN A 8 39.70 -49.04 -2.84
C ASN A 8 38.45 -49.50 -3.67
N LEU A 9 38.27 -48.94 -4.90
CA LEU A 9 37.65 -49.54 -6.12
C LEU A 9 36.17 -50.07 -6.08
N ASN A 10 35.43 -50.31 -7.19
CA ASN A 10 35.63 -50.26 -8.66
C ASN A 10 34.61 -49.28 -9.33
N SER A 11 34.77 -48.66 -10.52
CA SER A 11 35.21 -49.11 -11.86
C SER A 11 34.19 -50.01 -12.60
N SER A 12 34.10 -50.09 -13.94
CA SER A 12 34.53 -49.24 -15.09
C SER A 12 33.81 -49.80 -16.36
N THR A 13 33.99 -49.45 -17.65
CA THR A 13 34.94 -48.69 -18.52
C THR A 13 34.17 -48.45 -19.86
N ALA A 14 34.50 -47.63 -20.87
CA ALA A 14 35.62 -46.75 -21.24
C ALA A 14 35.04 -45.45 -21.88
N TYR A 15 35.25 -44.89 -23.09
CA TYR A 15 36.12 -44.92 -24.31
C TYR A 15 35.75 -43.61 -25.10
N SER A 16 36.29 -43.09 -26.22
CA SER A 16 37.42 -43.23 -27.18
C SER A 16 37.33 -42.02 -28.16
N ALA A 17 38.23 -41.69 -29.12
CA ALA A 17 39.69 -41.79 -29.33
C ALA A 17 39.99 -41.16 -30.73
N ASN A 18 41.11 -40.49 -31.07
CA ASN A 18 42.32 -40.15 -30.29
C ASN A 18 42.40 -38.61 -30.07
N THR A 19 43.26 -37.73 -30.64
CA THR A 19 44.40 -37.82 -31.57
C THR A 19 45.35 -36.61 -31.35
N THR A 20 46.63 -36.68 -31.77
CA THR A 20 47.73 -35.74 -31.46
C THR A 20 48.70 -35.62 -32.69
N PRO A 21 49.92 -35.01 -32.68
CA PRO A 21 50.66 -34.27 -31.63
C PRO A 21 51.42 -32.97 -32.09
N ASN A 22 52.24 -32.44 -31.17
CA ASN A 22 53.40 -31.50 -31.29
C ASN A 22 53.20 -30.10 -30.65
N GLY A 23 54.11 -29.57 -29.83
CA GLY A 23 55.31 -30.16 -29.19
C GLY A 23 56.41 -29.13 -28.90
N GLY A 24 56.90 -29.03 -27.65
CA GLY A 24 58.09 -28.21 -27.31
C GLY A 24 58.16 -27.68 -25.86
N ALA A 25 59.18 -28.13 -25.11
CA ALA A 25 59.56 -27.71 -23.74
C ALA A 25 60.92 -28.38 -23.38
N PRO A 26 61.66 -28.01 -22.30
CA PRO A 26 61.71 -26.74 -21.54
C PRO A 26 63.17 -26.27 -21.19
N VAL A 27 63.31 -25.17 -20.40
CA VAL A 27 64.42 -24.79 -19.46
C VAL A 27 65.90 -24.67 -19.98
N PRO A 28 66.92 -24.26 -19.17
CA PRO A 28 67.01 -23.32 -18.02
C PRO A 28 68.18 -22.28 -18.17
N CYS A 29 68.59 -21.67 -17.03
CA CYS A 29 69.91 -21.07 -16.74
C CYS A 29 70.21 -19.65 -17.27
N GLN A 30 71.06 -18.82 -16.63
CA GLN A 30 71.58 -18.77 -15.24
C GLN A 30 72.19 -17.36 -15.01
N ASN A 31 72.13 -16.83 -13.77
CA ASN A 31 73.26 -16.24 -13.03
C ASN A 31 72.82 -15.38 -11.83
N GLY A 32 73.49 -15.56 -10.69
CA GLY A 32 73.68 -14.52 -9.66
C GLY A 32 75.13 -14.01 -9.73
N PRO A 33 75.83 -13.72 -8.60
CA PRO A 33 75.33 -13.68 -7.22
C PRO A 33 75.87 -12.49 -6.37
N GLY A 34 75.28 -12.29 -5.18
CA GLY A 34 75.92 -11.61 -4.04
C GLY A 34 75.97 -10.07 -4.05
N GLN A 35 76.36 -9.41 -2.94
CA GLN A 35 76.53 -9.93 -1.57
C GLN A 35 76.42 -8.82 -0.50
N MET A 36 75.98 -9.20 0.71
CA MET A 36 76.19 -8.67 2.09
C MET A 36 76.76 -7.24 2.27
N TYR A 37 76.13 -6.33 3.05
CA TYR A 37 76.03 -6.28 4.55
C TYR A 37 77.41 -6.14 5.26
N PRO A 38 77.57 -5.40 6.40
CA PRO A 38 76.56 -5.23 7.48
C PRO A 38 76.54 -3.89 8.32
N ILE A 39 75.57 -3.81 9.25
CA ILE A 39 75.58 -3.23 10.63
C ILE A 39 76.25 -1.86 10.93
N VAL A 40 75.44 -0.94 11.51
CA VAL A 40 75.74 -0.23 12.79
C VAL A 40 74.41 -0.03 13.58
N GLN A 41 74.44 -0.17 14.91
CA GLN A 41 73.40 0.33 15.84
C GLN A 41 74.08 1.13 16.97
N ASN A 42 73.59 2.33 17.32
CA ASN A 42 73.10 2.70 18.68
C ASN A 42 72.93 4.22 18.95
N ALA A 43 71.87 4.51 19.71
CA ALA A 43 71.71 5.54 20.76
C ALA A 43 72.25 6.99 20.61
N ALA A 44 71.31 7.91 20.37
CA ALA A 44 70.98 9.12 21.17
C ALA A 44 72.02 10.24 21.47
N GLY A 45 71.64 11.48 21.12
CA GLY A 45 72.26 12.76 21.51
C GLY A 45 71.28 13.94 21.26
N TYR A 46 71.54 15.14 21.81
CA TYR A 46 70.60 16.28 21.87
C TYR A 46 71.22 17.62 21.37
N TYR A 47 70.35 18.63 21.14
CA TYR A 47 70.60 20.03 20.70
C TYR A 47 70.98 20.26 19.21
N GLY A 48 70.52 21.34 18.55
CA GLY A 48 69.43 22.26 18.93
C GLY A 48 69.37 23.63 18.22
N ASN A 49 68.17 24.24 18.29
CA ASN A 49 67.86 25.70 18.30
C ASN A 49 68.11 26.54 17.00
N PRO A 50 67.46 27.73 16.86
CA PRO A 50 67.78 28.91 17.67
C PRO A 50 66.59 29.77 18.21
N GLN A 51 66.75 30.27 19.45
CA GLN A 51 66.01 31.36 20.14
C GLN A 51 64.53 31.08 20.56
N GLN A 52 64.04 31.46 21.75
CA GLN A 52 64.67 32.09 22.95
C GLN A 52 63.83 31.79 24.25
N MET A 53 64.49 31.41 25.36
CA MET A 53 63.97 31.36 26.77
C MET A 53 62.85 30.33 27.14
N TYR A 54 62.60 29.93 28.41
CA TYR A 54 63.55 29.52 29.48
C TYR A 54 63.05 28.35 30.42
N PRO A 55 62.43 28.50 31.63
CA PRO A 55 62.86 27.64 32.77
C PRO A 55 61.83 27.06 33.82
N PHE A 56 62.23 25.94 34.46
CA PHE A 56 62.00 25.47 35.87
C PHE A 56 60.58 25.19 36.44
N THR A 57 60.27 24.20 37.34
CA THR A 57 60.97 23.12 38.12
C THR A 57 59.88 22.16 38.72
N SER A 58 60.06 20.94 39.31
CA SER A 58 60.99 19.78 39.16
C SER A 58 60.72 18.68 40.23
N MET A 59 60.84 17.36 39.90
CA MET A 59 60.80 16.16 40.80
C MET A 59 59.44 15.87 41.52
N ASP A 60 59.10 14.66 42.05
CA ASP A 60 59.89 13.45 42.39
C ASP A 60 59.09 12.09 42.39
N SER A 61 59.81 10.96 42.44
CA SER A 61 59.54 9.63 43.07
C SER A 61 58.22 8.81 42.94
N THR A 62 58.33 7.59 42.36
CA THR A 62 57.79 6.23 42.78
C THR A 62 56.34 6.04 43.32
N PRO A 63 55.59 4.97 42.94
CA PRO A 63 55.84 3.59 43.45
C PRO A 63 55.43 2.41 42.52
N ALA A 64 55.43 1.18 43.06
CA ALA A 64 55.07 -0.10 42.42
C ALA A 64 54.48 -1.09 43.48
N PRO A 65 54.02 -2.31 43.12
CA PRO A 65 53.16 -2.71 42.00
C PRO A 65 51.93 -3.55 42.44
N ALA A 66 50.90 -3.71 41.60
CA ALA A 66 49.80 -4.66 41.87
C ALA A 66 49.12 -5.26 40.61
N LYS A 67 49.21 -6.60 40.48
CA LYS A 67 48.44 -7.49 39.57
C LYS A 67 48.64 -7.28 38.05
N ALA A 68 48.19 -8.28 37.28
CA ALA A 68 48.59 -8.56 35.88
C ALA A 68 47.46 -9.35 35.16
N PRO A 69 47.70 -9.97 33.98
CA PRO A 69 48.11 -9.39 32.69
C PRO A 69 47.06 -9.66 31.57
N VAL A 70 47.21 -9.07 30.38
CA VAL A 70 46.37 -9.38 29.19
C VAL A 70 47.17 -9.38 27.89
N MET A 71 47.09 -10.46 27.11
CA MET A 71 47.18 -10.45 25.65
C MET A 71 46.79 -11.80 25.02
N THR A 72 46.06 -11.78 23.89
CA THR A 72 46.28 -12.49 22.59
C THR A 72 44.95 -12.70 21.84
N ASN A 73 45.03 -13.04 20.54
CA ASN A 73 43.97 -12.97 19.52
C ASN A 73 42.96 -14.13 19.49
N GLN A 74 41.81 -13.84 18.84
CA GLN A 74 41.02 -14.68 17.91
C GLN A 74 40.94 -16.20 18.17
N TYR A 75 39.74 -16.74 18.42
CA TYR A 75 38.87 -17.33 17.37
C TYR A 75 37.50 -17.77 17.95
N ASP A 76 36.47 -17.69 17.10
CA ASP A 76 35.24 -18.51 17.03
C ASP A 76 34.11 -18.56 18.11
N THR A 77 32.94 -18.90 17.56
CA THR A 77 31.65 -19.44 18.06
C THR A 77 31.20 -19.41 19.55
N ASN A 78 30.08 -18.68 19.75
CA ASN A 78 28.80 -19.09 20.39
C ASN A 78 28.66 -19.53 21.88
N TYR A 79 27.58 -19.02 22.49
CA TYR A 79 26.86 -19.45 23.70
C TYR A 79 27.63 -19.74 25.01
N TYR A 80 27.28 -19.01 26.07
CA TYR A 80 26.58 -19.63 27.23
C TYR A 80 25.92 -18.58 28.12
N TYR A 81 24.71 -18.87 28.59
CA TYR A 81 24.12 -18.24 29.78
C TYR A 81 24.07 -19.32 30.86
N ASN A 82 24.76 -19.15 31.98
CA ASN A 82 24.56 -20.04 33.13
C ASN A 82 25.06 -19.44 34.45
N SER A 83 24.17 -19.37 35.44
CA SER A 83 24.48 -19.02 36.83
C SER A 83 24.16 -20.22 37.72
N HIS A 84 25.19 -20.97 38.14
CA HIS A 84 25.01 -22.17 38.95
C HIS A 84 24.61 -21.86 40.41
N GLN A 85 23.60 -22.59 40.89
CA GLN A 85 23.71 -23.26 42.19
C GLN A 85 23.52 -24.79 41.97
N GLN A 86 23.89 -25.59 42.97
CA GLN A 86 24.21 -27.01 42.82
C GLN A 86 23.00 -27.95 42.98
N PRO A 87 22.90 -29.04 42.20
CA PRO A 87 22.09 -30.22 42.52
C PRO A 87 22.90 -31.33 43.21
N LEU A 88 22.22 -32.22 43.92
CA LEU A 88 22.77 -33.47 44.49
C LEU A 88 22.58 -34.67 43.54
N GLN A 89 23.42 -35.70 43.68
CA GLN A 89 23.42 -36.91 42.85
C GLN A 89 22.45 -38.01 43.34
N PRO A 90 21.94 -38.88 42.44
CA PRO A 90 21.23 -40.12 42.78
C PRO A 90 22.18 -41.32 43.03
N THR A 91 21.60 -42.45 43.45
CA THR A 91 22.26 -43.59 44.11
C THR A 91 22.73 -44.75 43.21
N ALA A 92 23.65 -45.56 43.75
CA ALA A 92 23.92 -46.95 43.35
C ALA A 92 23.76 -47.90 44.56
N THR A 93 23.82 -49.23 44.35
CA THR A 93 23.16 -50.24 45.20
C THR A 93 24.06 -51.08 46.12
N ALA A 94 23.61 -51.32 47.36
CA ALA A 94 23.82 -52.54 48.18
C ALA A 94 22.97 -52.50 49.48
N GLY A 95 22.65 -53.65 50.09
CA GLY A 95 22.02 -53.78 51.43
C GLY A 95 22.90 -54.61 52.39
N PRO A 96 22.41 -55.13 53.55
CA PRO A 96 21.04 -55.11 54.10
C PRO A 96 20.95 -54.48 55.53
N GLY A 97 19.80 -54.63 56.22
CA GLY A 97 19.57 -54.17 57.61
C GLY A 97 20.12 -55.11 58.72
N PRO A 98 19.71 -54.98 60.02
CA PRO A 98 18.40 -54.52 60.52
C PRO A 98 18.43 -53.49 61.70
N ALA A 99 17.28 -53.34 62.39
CA ALA A 99 17.00 -52.48 63.57
C ALA A 99 17.61 -53.06 64.90
N PRO A 100 17.48 -52.46 66.14
CA PRO A 100 16.28 -51.79 66.70
C PRO A 100 16.43 -50.63 67.76
N TYR A 101 15.28 -50.00 68.10
CA TYR A 101 14.85 -49.43 69.42
C TYR A 101 15.82 -48.67 70.37
N GLN A 102 15.49 -47.39 70.71
CA GLN A 102 15.00 -46.92 72.05
C GLN A 102 14.84 -45.36 72.12
N GLY A 103 14.17 -44.83 73.16
CA GLY A 103 13.94 -43.39 73.43
C GLY A 103 14.78 -42.86 74.62
N PRO A 104 14.33 -41.90 75.49
CA PRO A 104 12.96 -41.34 75.61
C PRO A 104 12.80 -39.83 75.99
N ARG A 105 11.56 -39.33 75.80
CA ARG A 105 10.75 -38.38 76.64
C ARG A 105 11.37 -37.25 77.49
N GLN A 106 10.66 -36.10 77.54
CA GLN A 106 9.85 -35.73 78.73
C GLN A 106 8.66 -34.77 78.42
N ALA A 107 7.46 -35.13 78.89
CA ALA A 107 6.19 -34.36 78.90
C ALA A 107 5.10 -35.10 79.75
N PRO A 108 4.17 -34.43 80.50
CA PRO A 108 3.20 -35.12 81.37
C PRO A 108 1.66 -34.99 81.07
N PRO A 109 0.84 -33.99 81.53
CA PRO A 109 -0.64 -34.16 81.73
C PRO A 109 -1.50 -33.06 81.03
N PRO A 110 -2.82 -32.80 81.31
CA PRO A 110 -3.80 -33.44 82.21
C PRO A 110 -5.11 -33.89 81.43
N PRO A 111 -6.40 -33.90 81.91
CA PRO A 111 -7.16 -35.17 81.82
C PRO A 111 -8.69 -35.23 81.43
N GLN A 112 -9.08 -36.37 80.82
CA GLN A 112 -10.41 -37.09 80.84
C GLN A 112 -11.61 -36.45 80.08
N ALA A 113 -12.81 -37.07 79.86
CA ALA A 113 -13.51 -38.25 80.43
C ALA A 113 -14.44 -39.04 79.42
N THR A 114 -15.40 -39.86 79.90
CA THR A 114 -16.27 -40.87 79.18
C THR A 114 -17.60 -41.16 79.96
N PRO A 115 -18.65 -41.95 79.53
CA PRO A 115 -19.06 -42.62 78.26
C PRO A 115 -20.60 -42.46 77.86
N GLN A 116 -21.17 -43.39 77.04
CA GLN A 116 -22.51 -43.50 76.34
C GLN A 116 -23.74 -44.01 77.19
N PRO A 117 -25.03 -44.25 76.72
CA PRO A 117 -25.55 -44.63 75.35
C PRO A 117 -27.00 -44.23 74.85
N LEU A 118 -27.38 -44.72 73.63
CA LEU A 118 -28.72 -45.23 73.11
C LEU A 118 -29.80 -44.37 72.35
N SER A 119 -30.44 -45.04 71.37
CA SER A 119 -31.80 -44.87 70.75
C SER A 119 -32.09 -44.05 69.45
N THR A 120 -31.92 -44.70 68.28
CA THR A 120 -32.82 -44.83 67.08
C THR A 120 -33.82 -43.74 66.61
N ALA A 121 -33.78 -43.36 65.30
CA ALA A 121 -34.92 -43.46 64.33
C ALA A 121 -34.63 -42.92 62.88
N ARG A 122 -35.46 -43.35 61.91
CA ARG A 122 -35.71 -42.88 60.50
C ARG A 122 -37.27 -42.99 60.29
N PRO A 123 -38.00 -42.53 59.23
CA PRO A 123 -37.57 -42.11 57.86
C PRO A 123 -38.40 -40.97 57.15
N LEU A 124 -38.14 -40.74 55.84
CA LEU A 124 -39.06 -40.33 54.73
C LEU A 124 -39.70 -38.91 54.59
N TYR A 125 -40.18 -38.67 53.36
CA TYR A 125 -40.89 -37.52 52.71
C TYR A 125 -42.26 -37.13 53.35
N PRO A 126 -42.99 -36.02 52.97
CA PRO A 126 -43.03 -35.32 51.66
C PRO A 126 -43.21 -33.77 51.67
N ALA A 127 -43.58 -33.19 50.51
CA ALA A 127 -44.06 -31.80 50.33
C ALA A 127 -45.58 -31.73 50.03
N PRO A 128 -46.21 -30.55 50.13
CA PRO A 128 -47.37 -30.20 49.26
C PRO A 128 -47.34 -28.75 48.71
N LEU A 129 -48.43 -28.32 48.05
CA LEU A 129 -48.56 -27.15 47.15
C LEU A 129 -49.61 -26.09 47.59
N HIS A 130 -49.68 -24.98 46.83
CA HIS A 130 -50.79 -23.99 46.64
C HIS A 130 -50.85 -22.68 47.49
N ALA A 131 -50.38 -21.56 46.89
CA ALA A 131 -51.13 -20.45 46.22
C ALA A 131 -52.43 -19.84 46.84
N PRO A 132 -52.88 -18.61 46.45
CA PRO A 132 -52.37 -17.65 45.45
C PRO A 132 -51.76 -16.35 46.07
N PRO A 133 -52.28 -15.08 46.08
CA PRO A 133 -53.55 -14.48 45.60
C PRO A 133 -53.42 -13.56 44.33
N GLN A 134 -53.57 -12.23 44.45
CA GLN A 134 -53.87 -11.23 43.38
C GLN A 134 -53.40 -9.77 43.69
N GLN A 135 -53.47 -8.90 42.68
CA GLN A 135 -53.50 -7.40 42.66
C GLN A 135 -54.66 -6.83 43.55
N PRO A 136 -54.87 -5.50 43.83
CA PRO A 136 -54.76 -4.30 42.93
C PRO A 136 -54.38 -2.94 43.67
N PRO A 137 -54.86 -1.70 43.31
CA PRO A 137 -54.50 -0.88 42.12
C PRO A 137 -54.31 0.66 42.31
N PHE A 138 -54.01 1.33 41.18
CA PHE A 138 -54.57 2.62 40.65
C PHE A 138 -54.03 4.04 40.97
N GLN A 139 -54.07 4.83 39.87
CA GLN A 139 -54.47 6.24 39.69
C GLN A 139 -53.46 7.42 39.69
N GLN A 140 -53.26 7.95 38.47
CA GLN A 140 -53.00 9.36 38.11
C GLN A 140 -54.14 10.28 38.64
N PRO A 141 -53.94 11.63 38.78
CA PRO A 141 -54.10 12.53 37.62
C PRO A 141 -53.17 13.78 37.59
N ALA A 142 -53.15 14.48 36.44
CA ALA A 142 -52.74 15.89 36.30
C ALA A 142 -54.00 16.81 36.40
N PRO A 143 -53.90 18.15 36.49
CA PRO A 143 -53.64 18.97 35.29
C PRO A 143 -52.97 20.37 35.50
N HIS A 144 -52.77 21.10 34.41
CA HIS A 144 -52.59 22.58 34.30
C HIS A 144 -53.91 23.34 34.65
N PRO A 145 -54.02 24.70 34.85
CA PRO A 145 -53.41 25.75 33.99
C PRO A 145 -53.19 27.23 34.52
N THR A 146 -52.49 28.04 33.68
CA THR A 146 -52.62 29.50 33.32
C THR A 146 -52.90 30.67 34.30
N ALA A 147 -52.48 31.88 33.85
CA ALA A 147 -52.88 33.27 34.21
C ALA A 147 -52.09 33.95 35.38
N GLN A 148 -51.23 34.96 35.12
CA GLN A 148 -51.46 36.41 34.84
C GLN A 148 -51.72 37.30 36.08
N TYR A 149 -50.89 38.34 36.32
CA TYR A 149 -51.26 39.76 36.54
C TYR A 149 -50.01 40.69 36.63
N GLY A 150 -50.21 42.02 36.68
CA GLY A 150 -49.19 43.05 36.36
C GLY A 150 -48.91 44.17 37.42
N PRO A 151 -48.35 45.33 37.01
CA PRO A 151 -47.48 46.22 37.82
C PRO A 151 -48.16 47.49 38.42
N PRO A 152 -47.42 48.34 39.18
CA PRO A 152 -46.73 49.56 38.66
C PRO A 152 -45.25 49.70 39.16
N ALA A 153 -44.31 50.54 38.68
CA ALA A 153 -44.26 51.88 38.04
C ALA A 153 -44.31 53.08 39.05
N VAL A 154 -43.65 54.26 38.89
CA VAL A 154 -42.95 54.96 37.77
C VAL A 154 -41.88 55.99 38.28
N SER A 155 -41.15 56.68 37.36
CA SER A 155 -40.45 58.01 37.49
C SER A 155 -39.04 58.10 38.13
N GLN A 156 -38.11 59.01 37.74
CA GLN A 156 -38.04 60.02 36.64
C GLN A 156 -36.57 60.42 36.28
N GLY A 157 -36.35 61.11 35.13
CA GLY A 157 -35.04 61.67 34.68
C GLY A 157 -34.87 63.16 35.01
N PRO A 158 -34.31 64.06 34.14
CA PRO A 158 -33.78 63.86 32.76
C PRO A 158 -32.46 64.63 32.43
N ALA A 159 -31.95 64.54 31.18
CA ALA A 159 -31.55 65.68 30.30
C ALA A 159 -30.84 65.21 29.01
N ASN A 160 -31.19 65.80 27.86
CA ASN A 160 -30.54 65.65 26.55
C ASN A 160 -31.05 66.76 25.61
N PRO A 161 -30.33 67.17 24.55
CA PRO A 161 -31.04 67.39 23.28
C PRO A 161 -30.30 66.90 22.03
N THR A 162 -31.09 66.38 21.09
CA THR A 162 -30.69 65.97 19.74
C THR A 162 -30.90 67.08 18.72
N GLN A 163 -30.37 66.91 17.51
CA GLN A 163 -31.20 67.08 16.31
C GLN A 163 -30.81 66.11 15.17
N ARG A 164 -31.57 66.17 14.07
CA ARG A 164 -31.78 65.13 13.04
C ARG A 164 -31.70 65.79 11.62
N PRO A 165 -32.02 65.19 10.44
CA PRO A 165 -32.96 64.07 10.18
C PRO A 165 -32.46 62.98 9.16
N SER A 166 -32.90 61.72 9.26
CA SER A 166 -33.89 61.01 8.39
C SER A 166 -33.41 60.50 7.00
N SER A 167 -33.81 59.33 6.46
CA SER A 167 -34.44 58.10 7.02
C SER A 167 -34.66 56.99 5.95
N ALA A 168 -34.59 55.71 6.37
CA ALA A 168 -35.26 54.51 5.81
C ALA A 168 -34.76 53.83 4.50
N GLY A 169 -34.80 52.48 4.45
CA GLY A 169 -35.14 51.71 3.23
C GLY A 169 -34.21 50.56 2.76
N THR A 170 -34.28 49.36 3.35
CA THR A 170 -33.85 48.05 2.75
C THR A 170 -34.92 47.50 1.77
N PRO A 171 -34.73 46.43 0.92
CA PRO A 171 -33.79 45.29 1.03
C PRO A 171 -33.17 44.72 -0.30
N LEU A 172 -32.60 43.49 -0.24
CA LEU A 172 -32.20 42.52 -1.31
C LEU A 172 -30.73 42.55 -1.85
N HIS A 173 -30.23 41.37 -2.26
CA HIS A 173 -28.89 41.09 -2.82
C HIS A 173 -28.85 41.27 -4.36
N PRO A 174 -27.71 41.71 -4.97
CA PRO A 174 -26.71 40.80 -5.61
C PRO A 174 -25.23 41.20 -5.32
N ILE A 175 -24.19 40.34 -5.43
CA ILE A 175 -23.44 39.76 -6.61
C ILE A 175 -22.68 40.79 -7.49
N VAL A 176 -21.42 40.44 -7.85
CA VAL A 176 -20.45 40.97 -8.87
C VAL A 176 -19.08 41.24 -8.19
N SER A 177 -17.93 40.57 -8.46
CA SER A 177 -17.21 40.18 -9.72
C SER A 177 -16.51 41.37 -10.39
N TYR A 178 -15.36 41.34 -11.09
CA TYR A 178 -14.41 40.35 -11.64
C TYR A 178 -13.02 41.07 -11.77
N PRO A 179 -11.89 40.59 -12.37
CA PRO A 179 -11.78 39.86 -13.65
C PRO A 179 -10.69 38.77 -13.78
N SER A 180 -10.74 38.03 -14.89
CA SER A 180 -9.75 37.06 -15.38
C SER A 180 -10.02 36.85 -16.89
N ALA A 181 -9.13 36.39 -17.78
CA ALA A 181 -7.72 35.96 -17.77
C ALA A 181 -7.20 36.04 -19.22
N PRO A 182 -5.91 35.75 -19.52
CA PRO A 182 -5.56 35.26 -20.85
C PRO A 182 -5.38 33.73 -20.89
N GLY A 183 -5.74 33.14 -22.03
CA GLY A 183 -5.31 31.80 -22.45
C GLY A 183 -4.02 31.87 -23.29
N SER A 184 -3.70 30.91 -24.14
CA SER A 184 -4.45 29.71 -24.54
C SER A 184 -3.54 28.68 -25.23
N SER A 185 -4.02 27.44 -25.39
CA SER A 185 -3.69 26.59 -26.55
C SER A 185 -4.63 25.37 -26.59
N GLN A 186 -5.34 25.20 -27.71
CA GLN A 186 -6.03 23.95 -28.05
C GLN A 186 -5.44 23.40 -29.36
N TYR A 187 -5.30 22.09 -29.44
CA TYR A 187 -5.47 21.33 -30.67
C TYR A 187 -6.48 20.22 -30.41
N GLY A 188 -7.32 19.92 -31.39
CA GLY A 188 -8.33 18.87 -31.27
C GLY A 188 -9.00 18.58 -32.60
N THR A 189 -9.81 17.53 -32.63
CA THR A 189 -10.62 17.15 -33.79
C THR A 189 -12.06 16.87 -33.39
N LEU A 190 -12.92 17.73 -33.94
CA LEU A 190 -14.37 17.59 -34.20
C LEU A 190 -14.76 16.17 -34.68
N ARG A 191 -16.02 15.69 -34.65
CA ARG A 191 -17.37 16.29 -34.84
C ARG A 191 -18.39 15.21 -34.39
N SER A 192 -19.69 15.41 -34.12
CA SER A 192 -20.56 16.59 -33.97
C SER A 192 -21.92 16.15 -33.40
N ALA A 193 -22.68 17.06 -32.80
CA ALA A 193 -24.11 16.88 -32.51
C ALA A 193 -24.88 18.17 -32.83
N GLN A 194 -26.12 18.07 -33.33
CA GLN A 194 -27.07 19.18 -33.43
C GLN A 194 -28.52 18.67 -33.57
N THR A 195 -29.50 19.53 -33.30
CA THR A 195 -30.90 19.17 -33.00
C THR A 195 -31.94 20.15 -33.59
N ALA A 196 -33.21 19.74 -33.54
CA ALA A 196 -34.47 20.52 -33.65
C ALA A 196 -35.13 20.73 -35.04
N GLY A 197 -36.48 20.69 -35.06
CA GLY A 197 -37.37 20.96 -36.22
C GLY A 197 -38.60 20.02 -36.33
N PRO A 198 -39.88 20.50 -36.38
CA PRO A 198 -41.05 19.61 -36.29
C PRO A 198 -42.09 19.60 -37.46
N GLY A 199 -42.43 18.39 -37.95
CA GLY A 199 -43.70 18.00 -38.64
C GLY A 199 -44.02 18.60 -40.05
N PRO A 200 -45.12 18.18 -40.73
CA PRO A 200 -46.00 17.01 -40.52
C PRO A 200 -46.25 16.12 -41.80
N THR A 201 -46.99 14.99 -41.63
CA THR A 201 -47.90 14.21 -42.56
C THR A 201 -47.99 14.44 -44.09
N PRO A 202 -48.49 13.47 -44.93
CA PRO A 202 -48.73 12.01 -44.75
C PRO A 202 -48.37 11.12 -46.01
N SER A 203 -48.91 9.89 -46.09
CA SER A 203 -49.15 9.04 -47.30
C SER A 203 -48.00 8.14 -47.84
N VAL A 204 -48.21 6.94 -48.44
CA VAL A 204 -49.23 5.85 -48.32
C VAL A 204 -48.82 4.63 -49.20
N LEU A 205 -49.50 3.47 -49.07
CA LEU A 205 -49.52 2.27 -49.96
C LEU A 205 -48.37 1.23 -49.87
N GLY A 206 -48.73 -0.08 -49.78
CA GLY A 206 -47.76 -1.20 -49.78
C GLY A 206 -48.18 -2.59 -49.24
N GLY A 207 -49.47 -2.97 -49.20
CA GLY A 207 -49.91 -4.39 -48.98
C GLY A 207 -49.87 -5.23 -50.27
N PRO A 208 -50.26 -6.54 -50.30
CA PRO A 208 -51.22 -7.24 -49.42
C PRO A 208 -50.79 -8.65 -48.89
N GLN A 209 -51.19 -9.07 -47.68
CA GLN A 209 -52.33 -9.96 -47.27
C GLN A 209 -52.32 -11.48 -47.59
N SER A 210 -52.56 -12.27 -46.53
CA SER A 210 -53.49 -13.44 -46.46
C SER A 210 -53.81 -13.64 -44.96
N GLN A 211 -54.97 -13.21 -44.42
CA GLN A 211 -56.27 -13.91 -44.33
C GLN A 211 -56.26 -15.15 -43.37
N LEU A 212 -57.22 -15.38 -42.45
CA LEU A 212 -58.44 -14.61 -42.10
C LEU A 212 -58.92 -14.87 -40.63
N GLN A 213 -59.95 -14.13 -40.20
CA GLN A 213 -60.47 -13.91 -38.82
C GLN A 213 -61.12 -15.13 -38.11
N GLN A 214 -61.16 -15.10 -36.76
CA GLN A 214 -62.43 -15.11 -35.97
C GLN A 214 -62.25 -14.84 -34.45
N PHE A 215 -63.32 -14.36 -33.81
CA PHE A 215 -63.61 -14.24 -32.36
C PHE A 215 -65.05 -14.86 -32.17
N PRO A 216 -65.56 -15.22 -30.96
CA PRO A 216 -65.26 -14.66 -29.63
C PRO A 216 -65.26 -15.65 -28.42
N LEU A 217 -65.19 -15.09 -27.19
CA LEU A 217 -65.75 -15.60 -25.90
C LEU A 217 -65.33 -16.99 -25.36
N GLY A 218 -64.58 -17.00 -24.25
CA GLY A 218 -64.34 -18.16 -23.37
C GLY A 218 -63.49 -17.77 -22.16
N ASN A 219 -63.77 -18.30 -20.96
CA ASN A 219 -63.27 -17.76 -19.68
C ASN A 219 -62.31 -18.73 -18.94
N GLY A 220 -61.29 -18.21 -18.23
CA GLY A 220 -60.55 -18.98 -17.22
C GLY A 220 -59.08 -18.57 -16.94
N GLY A 221 -58.72 -18.41 -15.66
CA GLY A 221 -57.32 -18.49 -15.18
C GLY A 221 -56.76 -17.28 -14.40
N LEU A 222 -56.68 -17.40 -13.07
CA LEU A 222 -55.89 -16.56 -12.12
C LEU A 222 -54.44 -17.13 -11.97
N PRO A 223 -53.48 -16.52 -11.22
CA PRO A 223 -53.31 -15.14 -10.72
C PRO A 223 -52.08 -14.49 -11.45
N GLY A 224 -51.02 -13.86 -10.90
CA GLY A 224 -50.58 -13.51 -9.53
C GLY A 224 -49.13 -12.96 -9.46
N SER A 225 -48.68 -12.49 -8.29
CA SER A 225 -47.32 -11.93 -8.02
C SER A 225 -46.95 -12.00 -6.53
N VAL A 226 -45.69 -11.73 -6.13
CA VAL A 226 -45.20 -11.84 -4.73
C VAL A 226 -44.39 -10.60 -4.31
N SER A 227 -44.55 -10.12 -3.06
CA SER A 227 -43.65 -9.15 -2.40
C SER A 227 -43.89 -9.05 -0.88
N LEU A 228 -42.79 -8.82 -0.12
CA LEU A 228 -42.70 -8.33 1.28
C LEU A 228 -43.27 -9.27 2.40
N VAL A 229 -42.44 -9.78 3.34
CA VAL A 229 -41.99 -9.18 4.64
C VAL A 229 -43.15 -9.18 5.69
N GLN A 230 -43.04 -9.76 6.90
CA GLN A 230 -42.17 -9.34 8.01
C GLN A 230 -42.02 -10.37 9.17
N LEU A 231 -41.17 -10.04 10.16
CA LEU A 231 -40.84 -10.68 11.45
C LEU A 231 -41.99 -11.31 12.27
N SER A 232 -41.69 -12.40 13.01
CA SER A 232 -41.87 -12.53 14.49
C SER A 232 -41.40 -13.90 15.02
N TYR A 233 -40.94 -13.98 16.27
CA TYR A 233 -40.40 -15.21 16.91
C TYR A 233 -40.85 -15.32 18.38
N THR A 234 -41.61 -16.36 18.76
CA THR A 234 -41.90 -16.73 20.16
C THR A 234 -42.27 -18.21 20.31
N GLY A 235 -41.66 -18.91 21.27
CA GLY A 235 -42.32 -20.00 22.01
C GLY A 235 -42.42 -21.39 21.38
N ALA A 236 -41.52 -22.27 21.83
CA ALA A 236 -41.54 -23.74 21.74
C ALA A 236 -42.74 -24.40 22.51
N PRO A 237 -42.82 -25.75 22.71
CA PRO A 237 -42.01 -26.88 22.22
C PRO A 237 -42.90 -28.04 21.65
N PRO A 238 -42.70 -29.36 21.94
CA PRO A 238 -41.86 -30.27 21.16
C PRO A 238 -42.60 -31.51 20.57
N GLY A 239 -41.98 -32.20 19.60
CA GLY A 239 -42.41 -33.54 19.14
C GLY A 239 -41.53 -34.09 18.01
N PRO A 240 -41.13 -35.38 18.01
CA PRO A 240 -40.23 -35.95 17.01
C PRO A 240 -40.93 -36.81 15.93
N ALA A 241 -40.11 -37.22 14.94
CA ALA A 241 -40.20 -38.43 14.09
C ALA A 241 -40.39 -38.23 12.57
N SER A 242 -39.37 -38.72 11.84
CA SER A 242 -39.50 -39.60 10.68
C SER A 242 -40.06 -39.14 9.32
N LEU A 243 -39.13 -39.08 8.36
CA LEU A 243 -39.18 -39.72 7.03
C LEU A 243 -40.03 -39.13 5.87
N LEU A 244 -39.36 -39.17 4.71
CA LEU A 244 -39.85 -39.36 3.33
C LEU A 244 -40.60 -38.23 2.58
N ASN A 245 -40.14 -38.07 1.34
CA ASN A 245 -40.70 -37.30 0.22
C ASN A 245 -42.22 -37.42 0.02
N GLY A 246 -42.84 -36.39 -0.57
CA GLY A 246 -44.09 -36.61 -1.33
C GLY A 246 -44.86 -35.35 -1.74
N GLN A 247 -44.68 -34.91 -2.99
CA GLN A 247 -45.45 -33.85 -3.65
C GLN A 247 -46.98 -34.08 -3.62
N ALA A 248 -47.78 -33.01 -3.51
CA ALA A 248 -48.73 -32.54 -4.56
C ALA A 248 -49.88 -31.66 -4.00
N ASN A 249 -50.41 -30.77 -4.84
CA ASN A 249 -51.58 -29.93 -4.55
C ASN A 249 -52.88 -30.55 -5.10
N THR A 250 -54.01 -30.27 -4.43
CA THR A 250 -55.23 -29.73 -5.08
C THR A 250 -56.14 -29.01 -4.06
N ALA A 251 -56.93 -28.04 -4.54
CA ALA A 251 -57.95 -27.30 -3.76
C ALA A 251 -59.33 -28.04 -3.84
N PRO A 252 -60.47 -27.61 -3.21
CA PRO A 252 -61.17 -26.31 -3.46
C PRO A 252 -61.92 -25.74 -2.18
N PRO A 253 -63.09 -25.04 -2.23
CA PRO A 253 -63.26 -23.61 -2.63
C PRO A 253 -64.17 -22.70 -1.73
N SER A 254 -64.09 -21.37 -2.00
CA SER A 254 -65.20 -20.37 -2.13
C SER A 254 -66.07 -19.80 -0.98
N SER A 255 -66.57 -18.57 -1.25
CA SER A 255 -67.84 -17.89 -0.84
C SER A 255 -67.84 -16.82 0.29
N ALA A 256 -68.25 -15.61 -0.11
CA ALA A 256 -68.32 -14.31 0.59
C ALA A 256 -69.59 -14.00 1.41
N ALA A 257 -69.56 -12.89 2.19
CA ALA A 257 -70.71 -11.99 2.47
C ALA A 257 -70.25 -10.60 3.03
N GLN A 258 -71.17 -9.61 3.08
CA GLN A 258 -71.02 -8.20 3.61
C GLN A 258 -72.06 -7.96 4.77
N PRO A 259 -72.55 -6.75 5.21
CA PRO A 259 -72.30 -5.31 4.85
C PRO A 259 -72.38 -4.20 5.97
N SER A 260 -72.27 -2.91 5.57
CA SER A 260 -72.91 -1.65 6.11
C SER A 260 -72.59 -1.09 7.52
N ASP A 261 -72.82 0.19 7.90
CA ASP A 261 -72.90 1.54 7.23
C ASP A 261 -73.08 2.70 8.28
N GLN A 262 -72.95 3.99 7.87
CA GLN A 262 -73.54 5.26 8.41
C GLN A 262 -73.11 5.98 9.73
N SER A 263 -72.84 7.30 9.65
CA SER A 263 -73.56 8.44 10.32
C SER A 263 -72.87 9.83 10.15
N HIS A 264 -73.46 10.97 10.62
CA HIS A 264 -73.25 12.34 10.07
C HIS A 264 -73.17 13.56 11.07
N GLN A 265 -72.37 14.60 10.70
CA GLN A 265 -72.61 16.08 10.83
C GLN A 265 -72.80 16.72 12.26
N PRO A 266 -72.94 18.07 12.48
CA PRO A 266 -73.15 19.21 11.54
C PRO A 266 -72.42 20.59 11.73
N VAL A 267 -72.41 21.42 10.65
CA VAL A 267 -72.47 22.95 10.60
C VAL A 267 -71.24 23.80 11.06
N ALA A 268 -70.86 24.98 10.48
CA ALA A 268 -71.04 25.64 9.15
C ALA A 268 -69.75 26.42 8.72
N THR A 269 -69.58 27.74 8.39
CA THR A 269 -70.37 29.02 8.37
C THR A 269 -69.69 30.07 7.42
N TYR A 270 -70.23 31.30 7.23
CA TYR A 270 -69.81 32.36 6.23
C TYR A 270 -70.07 33.82 6.76
N PRO A 271 -70.02 34.97 6.01
CA PRO A 271 -69.54 35.31 4.63
C PRO A 271 -68.68 36.62 4.45
N TYR A 272 -68.10 36.89 3.25
CA TYR A 272 -68.31 38.10 2.37
C TYR A 272 -67.27 38.26 1.20
N GLY A 273 -67.63 39.01 0.14
CA GLY A 273 -66.80 39.48 -1.01
C GLY A 273 -67.16 40.95 -1.39
N PRO A 274 -66.95 41.50 -2.63
CA PRO A 274 -66.52 40.88 -3.91
C PRO A 274 -65.59 41.70 -4.90
N ALA A 275 -65.03 40.99 -5.91
CA ALA A 275 -64.82 41.27 -7.37
C ALA A 275 -64.33 42.61 -8.04
N GLN A 276 -63.40 42.43 -9.01
CA GLN A 276 -63.27 43.05 -10.38
C GLN A 276 -62.80 44.54 -10.58
N PRO A 277 -62.53 45.08 -11.83
CA PRO A 277 -62.58 44.51 -13.22
C PRO A 277 -61.39 44.84 -14.21
N ASN A 278 -61.33 44.11 -15.36
CA ASN A 278 -60.97 44.48 -16.78
C ASN A 278 -59.71 45.38 -17.11
N ALA A 279 -59.30 45.74 -18.34
CA ALA A 279 -59.86 45.67 -19.72
C ALA A 279 -58.77 45.47 -20.84
N SER A 280 -59.02 45.91 -22.09
CA SER A 280 -58.39 45.41 -23.33
C SER A 280 -57.75 46.46 -24.29
N SER A 281 -57.16 45.93 -25.38
CA SER A 281 -57.11 46.45 -26.79
C SER A 281 -56.15 47.57 -27.26
N GLN A 282 -55.37 47.20 -28.28
CA GLN A 282 -54.96 47.93 -29.51
C GLN A 282 -54.45 49.39 -29.48
N ALA A 283 -53.19 49.56 -29.94
CA ALA A 283 -52.75 50.54 -30.95
C ALA A 283 -51.35 50.14 -31.48
N GLY A 284 -50.86 50.76 -32.56
CA GLY A 284 -49.48 50.60 -33.04
C GLY A 284 -49.13 51.62 -34.14
N ASP A 285 -47.85 51.82 -34.46
CA ASP A 285 -47.42 52.49 -35.71
C ASP A 285 -45.91 52.36 -36.03
N ARG A 286 -45.48 52.84 -37.21
CA ARG A 286 -44.12 52.78 -37.84
C ARG A 286 -43.92 54.04 -38.75
N PRO A 287 -42.75 54.33 -39.39
CA PRO A 287 -41.42 53.71 -39.27
C PRO A 287 -40.07 54.52 -39.20
N PRO A 288 -39.90 55.85 -39.45
CA PRO A 288 -38.97 56.24 -40.53
C PRO A 288 -37.69 57.05 -40.19
N SER A 289 -36.60 56.69 -40.90
CA SER A 289 -35.53 57.56 -41.49
C SER A 289 -34.48 58.30 -40.63
N GLY A 290 -33.20 58.23 -41.05
CA GLY A 290 -32.15 59.21 -40.68
C GLY A 290 -30.67 58.76 -40.74
N THR A 291 -29.96 59.04 -41.84
CA THR A 291 -28.46 58.96 -42.03
C THR A 291 -27.78 60.31 -41.69
N PRO A 292 -26.42 60.57 -41.72
CA PRO A 292 -25.33 59.87 -42.47
C PRO A 292 -23.86 59.87 -41.89
N SER A 293 -22.91 59.26 -42.63
CA SER A 293 -21.51 59.67 -43.02
C SER A 293 -20.49 60.29 -42.00
N THR A 294 -19.14 60.25 -42.13
CA THR A 294 -18.17 59.69 -43.13
C THR A 294 -16.73 59.53 -42.53
N SER A 295 -15.83 58.90 -43.29
CA SER A 295 -14.38 58.63 -43.06
C SER A 295 -13.41 59.85 -43.07
N LEU A 296 -12.17 59.69 -42.53
CA LEU A 296 -10.87 59.84 -43.25
C LEU A 296 -9.57 59.81 -42.38
N HIS A 297 -8.43 59.52 -43.05
CA HIS A 297 -7.00 59.51 -42.67
C HIS A 297 -6.46 60.36 -41.49
N SER A 298 -5.43 59.86 -40.77
CA SER A 298 -4.00 60.35 -40.84
C SER A 298 -3.08 59.88 -39.70
N SER A 299 -1.76 59.91 -39.95
CA SER A 299 -0.64 59.97 -38.98
C SER A 299 0.24 61.20 -39.36
N PRO A 300 1.38 61.55 -38.72
CA PRO A 300 2.03 61.03 -37.49
C PRO A 300 2.54 62.16 -36.52
N ALA A 301 3.42 61.77 -35.58
CA ALA A 301 4.63 62.50 -35.11
C ALA A 301 4.63 63.52 -33.93
N HIS A 302 5.66 63.31 -33.08
CA HIS A 302 6.57 64.25 -32.38
C HIS A 302 6.15 65.15 -31.19
N GLN A 303 7.16 65.32 -30.31
CA GLN A 303 7.38 66.33 -29.24
C GLN A 303 6.44 66.25 -28.01
N GLN A 304 6.95 66.09 -26.77
CA GLN A 304 7.88 66.89 -25.92
C GLN A 304 7.22 68.06 -25.15
N ARG A 305 7.71 68.26 -23.92
CA ARG A 305 7.44 69.36 -22.96
C ARG A 305 6.11 69.22 -22.21
N MET A 306 6.06 68.94 -20.89
CA MET A 306 6.59 69.63 -19.68
C MET A 306 5.83 70.90 -19.24
N GLN A 307 5.54 70.91 -17.92
CA GLN A 307 5.31 72.06 -17.02
C GLN A 307 4.07 72.97 -17.21
N TYR A 308 3.17 72.90 -16.22
CA TYR A 308 2.80 73.98 -15.27
C TYR A 308 2.33 73.30 -13.96
N GLY A 309 2.48 73.85 -12.75
CA GLY A 309 3.21 75.06 -12.32
C GLY A 309 2.62 75.66 -11.02
N TYR A 310 3.49 76.25 -10.18
CA TYR A 310 3.19 77.07 -8.96
C TYR A 310 2.63 76.39 -7.69
N VAL A 311 2.80 76.93 -6.46
CA VAL A 311 4.02 77.42 -5.75
C VAL A 311 3.71 77.71 -4.25
N ALA A 312 4.77 77.72 -3.44
CA ALA A 312 4.88 77.90 -1.97
C ALA A 312 4.00 78.92 -1.22
N ASN A 313 3.90 78.72 0.11
CA ASN A 313 4.11 79.82 1.08
C ASN A 313 4.77 79.31 2.40
N SER A 314 5.00 80.20 3.38
CA SER A 314 6.17 80.13 4.29
C SER A 314 5.88 80.34 5.79
N SER A 315 6.94 80.16 6.62
CA SER A 315 7.14 80.63 8.02
C SER A 315 6.60 79.71 9.16
N VAL A 316 7.45 79.20 10.07
CA VAL A 316 7.94 79.75 11.38
C VAL A 316 7.07 79.28 12.57
N SER A 317 7.55 78.79 13.73
CA SER A 317 8.85 79.01 14.41
C SER A 317 9.31 77.85 15.33
N SER A 318 10.62 77.81 15.67
CA SER A 318 11.26 77.35 16.95
C SER A 318 10.86 76.01 17.61
N LYS A 319 11.73 75.11 18.12
CA LYS A 319 13.19 75.04 18.49
C LYS A 319 13.39 73.57 19.02
N THR A 320 14.51 72.92 19.40
CA THR A 320 16.02 72.93 19.32
C THR A 320 16.48 71.64 20.07
N ALA A 321 17.66 71.02 19.95
CA ALA A 321 18.83 71.06 19.05
C ALA A 321 19.76 69.85 19.40
N PRO A 322 20.60 69.34 18.49
CA PRO A 322 21.61 68.29 18.77
C PRO A 322 22.97 68.92 19.22
N PRO A 323 24.06 68.13 19.47
CA PRO A 323 25.02 67.88 18.38
C PRO A 323 25.91 66.60 18.44
N SER A 324 26.41 66.23 17.25
CA SER A 324 27.71 65.58 16.85
C SER A 324 28.75 65.07 17.88
N SER A 325 29.53 64.02 17.50
CA SER A 325 30.88 64.16 16.89
C SER A 325 31.84 62.95 17.11
N SER A 326 32.95 62.95 16.34
CA SER A 326 34.15 62.09 16.43
C SER A 326 34.05 60.60 16.05
N SER A 327 35.11 59.94 15.59
CA SER A 327 36.02 60.20 14.42
C SER A 327 37.17 59.16 14.45
N SER A 328 37.92 59.09 13.35
CA SER A 328 39.36 58.75 13.28
C SER A 328 39.85 57.34 13.65
N ASP A 329 40.88 56.78 13.01
CA ASP A 329 41.52 57.01 11.69
C ASP A 329 42.52 55.84 11.47
N LYS A 330 43.20 55.84 10.31
CA LYS A 330 44.51 55.24 10.03
C LYS A 330 44.61 53.87 9.36
N ASP A 331 45.52 53.67 8.39
CA ASP A 331 46.07 54.52 7.29
C ASP A 331 47.07 53.62 6.51
N GLU A 332 47.06 53.71 5.17
CA GLU A 332 48.24 53.63 4.26
C GLU A 332 49.08 52.31 4.27
N GLU A 333 49.97 51.99 3.31
CA GLU A 333 50.63 52.75 2.24
C GLU A 333 50.54 52.05 0.86
N GLU A 334 50.48 52.86 -0.21
CA GLU A 334 51.20 52.83 -1.52
C GLU A 334 51.40 51.47 -2.26
N ASP A 335 50.97 51.28 -3.52
CA ASP A 335 51.22 51.97 -4.81
C ASP A 335 52.56 51.62 -5.50
N ASP A 336 52.49 51.17 -6.76
CA ASP A 336 53.40 51.50 -7.89
C ASP A 336 52.90 50.84 -9.20
N GLU A 337 53.28 51.40 -10.36
CA GLU A 337 52.68 51.13 -11.69
C GLU A 337 53.62 50.34 -12.67
N ASP A 338 53.27 50.33 -13.98
CA ASP A 338 54.15 50.09 -15.16
C ASP A 338 54.74 48.67 -15.43
N GLU A 339 55.02 48.22 -16.68
CA GLU A 339 54.38 48.42 -18.01
C GLU A 339 54.82 47.29 -18.99
N ASP A 340 54.18 47.21 -20.18
CA ASP A 340 54.65 46.66 -21.47
C ASP A 340 54.96 45.17 -21.83
N GLU A 341 54.36 44.77 -22.98
CA GLU A 341 54.88 44.01 -24.16
C GLU A 341 55.56 42.61 -24.06
N GLU A 342 55.39 41.65 -25.00
CA GLU A 342 54.45 41.46 -26.14
C GLU A 342 54.33 39.95 -26.53
N ALA A 343 53.36 39.61 -27.40
CA ALA A 343 53.28 38.44 -28.32
C ALA A 343 53.42 36.98 -27.80
N GLY A 344 52.57 36.04 -28.28
CA GLY A 344 52.71 34.61 -27.89
C GLY A 344 51.85 33.49 -28.51
N ALA A 345 50.77 33.77 -29.25
CA ALA A 345 50.03 32.85 -30.14
C ALA A 345 49.56 31.44 -29.62
N ASN A 346 48.23 31.29 -29.55
CA ASN A 346 47.45 30.10 -29.93
C ASN A 346 47.51 28.79 -29.10
N SER A 347 46.51 28.59 -28.23
CA SER A 347 45.65 27.38 -28.24
C SER A 347 44.37 27.57 -27.43
N SER A 348 43.20 27.40 -28.06
CA SER A 348 41.91 27.77 -27.46
C SER A 348 41.33 26.69 -26.54
N SER A 349 41.34 26.95 -25.23
CA SER A 349 40.47 26.27 -24.26
C SER A 349 39.23 27.13 -23.98
N THR A 350 38.04 26.66 -24.35
CA THR A 350 36.77 27.37 -24.06
C THR A 350 35.90 26.56 -23.09
N THR A 351 36.02 26.89 -21.82
CA THR A 351 35.02 26.56 -20.79
C THR A 351 33.74 27.37 -21.00
N ALA A 352 32.57 26.74 -20.82
CA ALA A 352 31.33 27.41 -20.46
C ALA A 352 30.75 26.62 -19.27
N SER A 353 30.76 27.09 -18.03
CA SER A 353 30.31 28.39 -17.50
C SER A 353 28.80 28.55 -17.65
N ALA A 354 28.06 28.05 -16.64
CA ALA A 354 26.66 28.35 -16.46
C ALA A 354 26.48 29.77 -15.91
N SER A 355 25.31 30.36 -16.12
CA SER A 355 24.91 31.66 -15.55
C SER A 355 23.39 31.72 -15.38
N PRO A 356 22.87 32.59 -14.49
CA PRO A 356 21.58 32.36 -13.83
C PRO A 356 20.35 32.83 -14.63
N VAL A 357 19.18 32.39 -14.16
CA VAL A 357 17.85 32.79 -14.67
C VAL A 357 17.29 33.92 -13.80
N PRO A 358 16.93 35.08 -14.37
CA PRO A 358 16.16 36.13 -13.68
C PRO A 358 14.63 35.95 -13.87
N GLU A 359 13.84 36.60 -13.00
CA GLU A 359 12.38 36.61 -13.06
C GLU A 359 11.79 37.80 -13.88
N ASN A 360 10.48 37.73 -14.14
CA ASN A 360 9.59 38.75 -14.72
C ASN A 360 9.76 39.15 -16.21
N TYR A 361 8.71 38.91 -16.99
CA TYR A 361 7.84 39.99 -17.52
C TYR A 361 6.47 39.43 -17.95
N GLU A 362 5.50 40.32 -18.25
CA GLU A 362 4.20 39.98 -18.83
C GLU A 362 3.90 40.90 -20.04
N ALA A 363 3.09 40.40 -20.98
CA ALA A 363 2.43 41.11 -22.09
C ALA A 363 3.28 41.83 -23.17
N LEU A 364 3.24 41.28 -24.40
CA LEU A 364 2.92 42.06 -25.60
C LEU A 364 2.44 41.15 -26.74
N GLU A 365 1.46 41.61 -27.53
CA GLU A 365 0.80 40.88 -28.62
C GLU A 365 0.77 41.78 -29.87
N GLY A 366 0.96 41.24 -31.08
CA GLY A 366 0.54 41.93 -32.33
C GLY A 366 1.48 41.95 -33.55
N GLY A 367 1.40 40.91 -34.39
CA GLY A 367 1.19 41.04 -35.85
C GLY A 367 2.35 41.39 -36.81
N GLY A 368 2.27 40.85 -38.05
CA GLY A 368 3.12 41.27 -39.18
C GLY A 368 3.33 40.26 -40.31
N TYR A 369 2.34 40.06 -41.19
CA TYR A 369 2.52 39.45 -42.53
C TYR A 369 2.51 40.56 -43.60
N PRO A 370 3.03 40.33 -44.83
CA PRO A 370 2.07 40.21 -45.93
C PRO A 370 2.44 39.25 -47.11
N ASP A 371 1.37 38.74 -47.72
CA ASP A 371 1.06 38.70 -49.17
C ASP A 371 1.11 37.41 -50.03
N SER A 372 -0.04 37.19 -50.70
CA SER A 372 -0.34 36.62 -52.05
C SER A 372 0.25 35.28 -52.56
N SER A 373 -0.47 34.46 -53.36
CA SER A 373 -1.90 34.49 -53.79
C SER A 373 -2.40 33.15 -54.40
N ALA A 374 -3.74 32.98 -54.41
CA ALA A 374 -4.65 32.00 -55.07
C ALA A 374 -4.10 30.91 -56.04
N TYR A 375 -4.63 29.67 -56.06
CA TYR A 375 -5.99 29.31 -56.53
C TYR A 375 -6.46 27.90 -56.06
N ALA A 376 -7.70 27.49 -56.39
CA ALA A 376 -8.34 26.25 -55.94
C ALA A 376 -9.12 25.52 -57.05
N HIS A 377 -9.43 24.22 -56.87
CA HIS A 377 -10.79 23.63 -57.03
C HIS A 377 -10.88 22.15 -56.59
N GLN A 378 -12.09 21.57 -56.64
CA GLN A 378 -12.49 20.28 -56.03
C GLN A 378 -12.97 19.24 -57.08
N PRO A 379 -13.19 17.95 -56.70
CA PRO A 379 -13.36 16.82 -57.63
C PRO A 379 -14.83 16.42 -57.92
N PRO A 380 -15.05 15.47 -58.85
CA PRO A 380 -16.28 14.68 -58.96
C PRO A 380 -16.07 13.17 -58.71
N ALA A 381 -17.17 12.42 -58.56
CA ALA A 381 -17.20 10.95 -58.54
C ALA A 381 -18.50 10.41 -59.16
N SER A 382 -18.44 9.26 -59.86
CA SER A 382 -19.62 8.53 -60.37
C SER A 382 -19.27 7.08 -60.76
N SER A 383 -20.28 6.25 -61.07
CA SER A 383 -20.21 4.76 -61.07
C SER A 383 -20.86 4.10 -62.30
N ALA A 384 -20.29 3.01 -62.84
CA ALA A 384 -20.98 1.95 -63.63
C ALA A 384 -20.04 0.75 -63.99
N ALA A 385 -20.61 -0.33 -64.55
CA ALA A 385 -19.96 -1.52 -65.15
C ALA A 385 -20.83 -2.00 -66.37
N PRO A 386 -20.68 -3.18 -67.03
CA PRO A 386 -19.59 -4.19 -67.10
C PRO A 386 -19.24 -4.78 -68.51
N THR A 387 -18.08 -5.45 -68.69
CA THR A 387 -17.77 -6.58 -69.66
C THR A 387 -17.88 -6.37 -71.21
N PRO A 388 -17.42 -7.30 -72.12
CA PRO A 388 -16.45 -8.45 -72.06
C PRO A 388 -15.39 -8.53 -73.23
N ILE A 389 -14.59 -9.65 -73.29
CA ILE A 389 -13.73 -10.17 -74.41
C ILE A 389 -12.33 -9.50 -74.62
N GLY A 390 -11.19 -10.18 -74.95
CA GLY A 390 -10.74 -11.58 -74.73
C GLY A 390 -10.37 -12.50 -75.93
N TYR A 391 -9.08 -12.64 -76.33
CA TYR A 391 -8.55 -13.76 -77.18
C TYR A 391 -7.01 -13.96 -77.16
N GLY A 392 -6.49 -15.21 -77.26
CA GLY A 392 -5.09 -15.55 -77.60
C GLY A 392 -4.47 -16.78 -76.87
N TYR A 393 -3.86 -17.73 -77.59
CA TYR A 393 -3.22 -18.98 -77.08
C TYR A 393 -2.05 -19.42 -78.01
N PRO A 394 -1.00 -20.15 -77.55
CA PRO A 394 -1.02 -21.64 -77.40
C PRO A 394 -0.13 -22.17 -76.22
N SER A 395 0.16 -23.47 -76.01
CA SER A 395 -0.67 -24.70 -75.92
C SER A 395 0.20 -25.89 -75.39
N LEU A 396 -0.26 -27.15 -75.57
CA LEU A 396 0.39 -28.48 -75.34
C LEU A 396 0.49 -29.08 -73.91
N GLN A 397 0.20 -30.39 -73.86
CA GLN A 397 0.15 -31.29 -72.70
C GLN A 397 0.19 -32.75 -73.20
N PRO A 398 0.64 -33.75 -72.40
CA PRO A 398 -0.18 -34.96 -72.18
C PRO A 398 -0.02 -35.58 -70.77
N ALA A 399 -0.82 -36.55 -70.28
CA ALA A 399 -2.23 -36.95 -70.51
C ALA A 399 -2.63 -38.07 -69.47
N TYR A 400 -3.90 -38.49 -69.46
CA TYR A 400 -4.52 -39.63 -68.70
C TYR A 400 -4.73 -39.40 -67.18
N GLN A 401 -5.95 -39.46 -66.58
CA GLN A 401 -7.06 -40.47 -66.54
C GLN A 401 -6.88 -41.56 -65.46
N GLN A 402 -7.89 -42.05 -64.72
CA GLN A 402 -9.24 -41.53 -64.37
C GLN A 402 -9.80 -42.32 -63.14
N ARG A 403 -11.01 -41.97 -62.64
CA ARG A 403 -11.66 -42.56 -61.45
C ARG A 403 -12.79 -43.54 -61.82
N PRO A 404 -13.05 -44.60 -61.02
CA PRO A 404 -14.42 -45.14 -60.89
C PRO A 404 -14.85 -45.42 -59.43
N THR A 405 -15.99 -46.11 -59.24
CA THR A 405 -16.78 -46.15 -57.98
C THR A 405 -17.35 -47.54 -57.61
N SER A 406 -17.39 -47.84 -56.31
CA SER A 406 -18.40 -48.64 -55.57
C SER A 406 -18.81 -50.07 -56.01
N ARG A 407 -18.64 -51.08 -55.12
CA ARG A 407 -19.72 -51.92 -54.48
C ARG A 407 -19.23 -53.29 -53.90
N THR A 408 -19.83 -53.66 -52.75
CA THR A 408 -20.22 -55.01 -52.22
C THR A 408 -19.25 -56.19 -52.00
N ASP A 409 -19.43 -56.82 -50.84
CA ASP A 409 -19.36 -58.26 -50.45
C ASP A 409 -18.04 -59.07 -50.48
N SER A 410 -17.61 -59.54 -49.29
CA SER A 410 -17.82 -60.93 -48.82
C SER A 410 -16.98 -61.28 -47.56
N SER A 411 -17.30 -62.37 -46.85
CA SER A 411 -16.62 -62.86 -45.61
C SER A 411 -16.44 -64.38 -45.64
N PRO A 412 -15.59 -64.96 -44.77
CA PRO A 412 -16.13 -65.98 -43.84
C PRO A 412 -15.44 -66.12 -42.45
N SER A 413 -16.27 -66.43 -41.43
CA SER A 413 -16.13 -67.36 -40.25
C SER A 413 -14.80 -67.55 -39.46
N HIS A 414 -14.72 -68.02 -38.21
CA HIS A 414 -15.63 -68.53 -37.13
C HIS A 414 -15.25 -67.85 -35.78
N GLY A 415 -15.92 -67.98 -34.61
CA GLY A 415 -17.00 -68.88 -34.13
C GLY A 415 -17.77 -68.31 -32.90
N ARG A 416 -18.45 -69.16 -32.10
CA ARG A 416 -19.55 -68.76 -31.15
C ARG A 416 -19.22 -68.95 -29.66
N TYR A 417 -19.95 -68.28 -28.75
CA TYR A 417 -20.85 -68.92 -27.74
C TYR A 417 -21.73 -67.93 -26.91
N SER A 418 -23.07 -68.12 -26.96
CA SER A 418 -24.16 -67.81 -25.97
C SER A 418 -24.39 -66.42 -25.30
N SER A 419 -25.67 -66.03 -25.20
CA SER A 419 -26.25 -64.79 -24.59
C SER A 419 -26.81 -65.01 -23.15
N PRO A 420 -27.34 -63.98 -22.40
CA PRO A 420 -28.58 -63.21 -22.69
C PRO A 420 -28.48 -61.67 -22.50
N PRO A 421 -29.53 -60.85 -22.79
CA PRO A 421 -29.39 -59.40 -22.99
C PRO A 421 -29.97 -58.48 -21.88
N GLY A 422 -29.55 -57.21 -21.86
CA GLY A 422 -30.24 -56.12 -21.13
C GLY A 422 -29.53 -54.75 -21.12
N TYR A 423 -30.27 -53.70 -21.55
CA TYR A 423 -30.00 -52.26 -21.45
C TYR A 423 -28.83 -51.61 -22.23
N GLU A 424 -29.10 -50.38 -22.69
CA GLU A 424 -28.20 -49.50 -23.45
C GLU A 424 -27.32 -48.63 -22.55
N GLN A 425 -26.12 -48.28 -23.03
CA GLN A 425 -25.30 -47.22 -22.43
C GLN A 425 -24.50 -46.47 -23.50
N TYR A 426 -24.39 -45.15 -23.37
CA TYR A 426 -23.72 -44.28 -24.35
C TYR A 426 -22.20 -44.50 -24.37
N PRO A 427 -21.54 -44.47 -25.56
CA PRO A 427 -20.10 -44.63 -25.66
C PRO A 427 -19.36 -43.38 -25.14
N GLN A 428 -18.51 -43.58 -24.15
CA GLN A 428 -17.60 -42.56 -23.61
C GLN A 428 -16.44 -42.33 -24.60
N GLN A 429 -16.29 -41.11 -25.12
CA GLN A 429 -15.20 -40.79 -26.06
C GLN A 429 -13.86 -40.62 -25.33
N SER A 430 -12.83 -41.27 -25.84
CA SER A 430 -11.45 -41.20 -25.34
C SER A 430 -10.71 -39.97 -25.86
N PHE A 431 -9.88 -39.36 -25.01
CA PHE A 431 -9.08 -38.18 -25.35
C PHE A 431 -7.88 -38.53 -26.26
N PRO A 432 -7.51 -37.67 -27.23
CA PRO A 432 -6.22 -37.75 -27.93
C PRO A 432 -5.05 -37.45 -26.99
N SER A 433 -3.87 -38.03 -27.25
CA SER A 433 -2.67 -37.81 -26.44
C SER A 433 -1.90 -36.53 -26.80
N MET A 434 -1.25 -35.93 -25.80
CA MET A 434 -0.45 -34.69 -25.89
C MET A 434 0.52 -34.61 -27.07
N SER A 435 1.07 -35.74 -27.52
CA SER A 435 2.09 -35.79 -28.58
C SER A 435 1.62 -35.24 -29.94
N GLN A 436 0.32 -35.18 -30.22
CA GLN A 436 -0.19 -34.62 -31.47
C GLN A 436 -0.29 -33.09 -31.48
N LEU A 437 -0.31 -32.43 -30.32
CA LEU A 437 -0.39 -30.96 -30.23
C LEU A 437 0.95 -30.28 -30.59
N SER A 438 2.08 -30.84 -30.16
CA SER A 438 3.41 -30.33 -30.51
C SER A 438 3.77 -30.45 -31.99
N ALA A 439 3.04 -31.26 -32.77
CA ALA A 439 3.26 -31.40 -34.21
C ALA A 439 2.48 -30.37 -35.06
N ALA A 440 1.48 -29.69 -34.47
CA ALA A 440 0.63 -28.71 -35.16
C ALA A 440 1.13 -27.25 -35.03
N LEU A 441 2.02 -26.99 -34.07
CA LEU A 441 2.73 -25.72 -33.93
C LEU A 441 4.15 -25.89 -34.50
N GLY A 442 4.57 -24.99 -35.38
CA GLY A 442 5.85 -25.10 -36.09
C GLY A 442 7.04 -25.17 -35.14
N GLY A 443 8.01 -26.05 -35.45
CA GLY A 443 9.09 -26.48 -34.56
C GLY A 443 10.13 -25.43 -34.16
N LEU A 444 9.71 -24.40 -33.42
CA LEU A 444 10.54 -23.60 -32.54
C LEU A 444 10.25 -24.05 -31.10
N GLY A 445 11.29 -24.37 -30.33
CA GLY A 445 11.15 -24.92 -28.98
C GLY A 445 10.60 -23.91 -27.99
N VAL A 446 9.27 -23.90 -27.79
CA VAL A 446 8.62 -23.20 -26.68
C VAL A 446 9.11 -23.81 -25.36
N PRO A 447 9.58 -23.01 -24.39
CA PRO A 447 9.91 -23.49 -23.05
C PRO A 447 8.70 -24.22 -22.41
N GLU A 448 8.94 -25.39 -21.84
CA GLU A 448 7.90 -26.27 -21.28
C GLU A 448 6.98 -25.56 -20.26
N LEU A 449 7.54 -24.60 -19.52
CA LEU A 449 6.83 -23.72 -18.58
C LEU A 449 5.83 -22.75 -19.24
N GLU A 450 6.12 -22.21 -20.43
CA GLU A 450 5.17 -21.33 -21.15
C GLU A 450 4.01 -22.14 -21.73
N ALA A 451 4.25 -23.39 -22.13
CA ALA A 451 3.21 -24.31 -22.56
C ALA A 451 2.28 -24.70 -21.39
N GLU A 452 2.81 -24.90 -20.17
CA GLU A 452 1.97 -25.12 -18.98
C GLU A 452 1.18 -23.85 -18.59
N GLY A 453 1.80 -22.66 -18.62
CA GLY A 453 1.14 -21.40 -18.31
C GLY A 453 -0.10 -21.10 -19.18
N LEU A 454 -0.08 -21.56 -20.42
CA LEU A 454 -1.20 -21.47 -21.38
C LEU A 454 -2.17 -22.67 -21.36
N ARG A 455 -1.98 -23.68 -20.50
CA ARG A 455 -2.91 -24.81 -20.38
C ARG A 455 -4.32 -24.29 -20.07
N PRO A 456 -5.35 -24.64 -20.87
CA PRO A 456 -6.73 -24.27 -20.54
C PRO A 456 -7.22 -24.92 -19.25
N VAL A 457 -7.86 -24.12 -18.39
CA VAL A 457 -8.45 -24.52 -17.10
C VAL A 457 -9.93 -24.13 -17.11
N ASN A 458 -10.84 -25.12 -17.05
CA ASN A 458 -12.28 -24.87 -16.92
C ASN A 458 -12.65 -24.69 -15.44
N LEU A 459 -12.82 -23.44 -15.02
CA LEU A 459 -12.99 -23.04 -13.62
C LEU A 459 -14.31 -23.51 -13.00
N LEU A 460 -15.32 -23.85 -13.83
CA LEU A 460 -16.56 -24.47 -13.34
C LEU A 460 -16.42 -25.97 -13.05
N GLN A 461 -15.30 -26.61 -13.46
CA GLN A 461 -15.04 -28.04 -13.29
C GLN A 461 -13.85 -28.31 -12.33
N GLU A 462 -12.75 -27.55 -12.46
CA GLU A 462 -11.57 -27.67 -11.60
C GLU A 462 -11.85 -27.01 -10.23
N ARG A 463 -12.31 -27.77 -9.22
CA ARG A 463 -12.58 -27.22 -7.87
C ARG A 463 -11.31 -26.78 -7.12
N ASN A 464 -10.21 -27.53 -7.23
CA ASN A 464 -8.98 -27.29 -6.45
C ASN A 464 -7.96 -26.48 -7.28
N ILE A 465 -8.26 -25.20 -7.56
CA ILE A 465 -7.36 -24.33 -8.35
C ILE A 465 -6.18 -23.75 -7.56
N LEU A 466 -6.28 -23.67 -6.23
CA LEU A 466 -5.21 -23.16 -5.37
C LEU A 466 -4.04 -24.16 -5.34
N PRO A 467 -2.78 -23.74 -5.60
CA PRO A 467 -1.63 -24.62 -5.42
C PRO A 467 -1.42 -24.94 -3.92
N PRO A 468 -0.91 -26.13 -3.57
CA PRO A 468 -0.70 -26.53 -2.17
C PRO A 468 0.47 -25.81 -1.49
N ALA A 469 1.22 -24.98 -2.22
CA ALA A 469 2.36 -24.20 -1.73
C ALA A 469 2.29 -22.78 -2.34
N PRO A 470 2.92 -21.76 -1.70
CA PRO A 470 2.81 -20.36 -2.14
C PRO A 470 3.20 -20.14 -3.60
N LEU A 471 2.33 -19.41 -4.33
CA LEU A 471 2.52 -19.12 -5.75
C LEU A 471 3.80 -18.29 -5.98
N GLN A 472 4.70 -18.81 -6.81
CA GLN A 472 5.93 -18.14 -7.20
C GLN A 472 5.68 -17.03 -8.24
N PRO A 473 6.50 -15.97 -8.28
CA PRO A 473 6.46 -15.00 -9.37
C PRO A 473 6.77 -15.70 -10.71
N PRO A 474 6.08 -15.36 -11.83
CA PRO A 474 6.50 -15.81 -13.15
C PRO A 474 7.92 -15.32 -13.46
N GLU A 475 8.80 -16.23 -13.91
CA GLU A 475 10.14 -15.85 -14.33
C GLU A 475 10.10 -15.28 -15.77
N PRO A 476 10.63 -14.07 -16.03
CA PRO A 476 10.66 -13.51 -17.37
C PRO A 476 11.39 -14.40 -18.38
N ASN A 477 10.84 -14.55 -19.59
CA ASN A 477 11.46 -15.37 -20.63
C ASN A 477 12.66 -14.65 -21.28
N LEU A 478 13.79 -14.72 -20.58
CA LEU A 478 15.10 -14.21 -20.99
C LEU A 478 16.10 -15.36 -21.15
N SER A 479 17.20 -15.11 -21.84
CA SER A 479 18.35 -16.04 -21.87
C SER A 479 18.91 -16.27 -20.46
N ALA A 480 19.49 -17.46 -20.24
CA ALA A 480 19.92 -17.91 -18.91
C ALA A 480 20.88 -16.94 -18.19
N ASP A 481 21.73 -16.22 -18.92
CA ASP A 481 22.65 -15.24 -18.33
C ASP A 481 21.96 -13.91 -17.96
N LEU A 482 20.98 -13.47 -18.76
CA LEU A 482 20.16 -12.30 -18.44
C LEU A 482 19.20 -12.59 -17.27
N LYS A 483 18.73 -13.83 -17.10
CA LYS A 483 17.96 -14.27 -15.93
C LYS A 483 18.75 -14.10 -14.63
N LYS A 484 19.99 -14.61 -14.58
CA LYS A 484 20.88 -14.56 -13.39
C LYS A 484 21.12 -13.15 -12.86
N VAL A 485 21.24 -12.16 -13.76
CA VAL A 485 21.55 -10.76 -13.39
C VAL A 485 20.32 -9.88 -13.21
N ASN A 486 19.09 -10.42 -13.35
CA ASN A 486 17.85 -9.63 -13.30
C ASN A 486 17.43 -9.23 -11.88
N CYS A 487 16.53 -8.25 -11.77
CA CYS A 487 16.05 -7.80 -10.48
C CYS A 487 15.20 -8.88 -9.81
N SER A 488 15.42 -9.11 -8.51
CA SER A 488 14.57 -10.02 -7.73
C SER A 488 13.12 -9.54 -7.73
N GLY A 489 12.20 -10.46 -8.04
CA GLY A 489 10.76 -10.19 -8.00
C GLY A 489 10.24 -9.79 -6.61
N ASN A 490 10.99 -10.10 -5.54
CA ASN A 490 10.70 -9.62 -4.19
C ASN A 490 11.08 -8.14 -3.96
N THR A 491 11.55 -7.44 -5.00
CA THR A 491 11.93 -6.01 -4.99
C THR A 491 11.28 -5.22 -6.14
N PHE A 492 11.18 -5.81 -7.34
CA PHE A 492 10.63 -5.15 -8.53
C PHE A 492 9.95 -6.19 -9.45
N ARG A 493 8.63 -6.09 -9.65
CA ARG A 493 7.82 -6.94 -10.55
C ARG A 493 7.09 -6.10 -11.59
N CYS A 494 6.70 -6.71 -12.69
CA CYS A 494 5.73 -6.18 -13.65
C CYS A 494 4.49 -7.08 -13.67
N THR A 495 3.33 -6.53 -14.00
CA THR A 495 2.09 -7.30 -14.20
C THR A 495 2.15 -8.23 -15.41
N LEU A 496 2.99 -7.90 -16.40
CA LEU A 496 3.22 -8.65 -17.62
C LEU A 496 4.72 -8.83 -17.79
N THR A 497 5.24 -10.05 -17.55
CA THR A 497 6.66 -10.35 -17.79
C THR A 497 6.99 -10.44 -19.27
N ASN A 498 6.00 -10.76 -20.11
CA ASN A 498 6.08 -10.66 -21.57
C ASN A 498 5.38 -9.36 -22.01
N ILE A 499 6.17 -8.33 -22.34
CA ILE A 499 5.68 -6.97 -22.60
C ILE A 499 5.02 -6.89 -23.99
N PRO A 500 3.77 -6.40 -24.12
CA PRO A 500 3.15 -6.21 -25.43
C PRO A 500 3.93 -5.21 -26.30
N GLN A 501 4.19 -5.55 -27.55
CA GLN A 501 4.92 -4.69 -28.51
C GLN A 501 4.17 -3.38 -28.86
N THR A 502 2.85 -3.31 -28.65
CA THR A 502 2.02 -2.13 -28.96
C THR A 502 0.88 -1.96 -27.97
N GLN A 503 0.39 -0.72 -27.82
CA GLN A 503 -0.84 -0.43 -27.06
C GLN A 503 -2.07 -1.16 -27.62
N ALA A 504 -2.13 -1.39 -28.94
CA ALA A 504 -3.21 -2.17 -29.55
C ALA A 504 -3.21 -3.63 -29.07
N LEU A 505 -2.04 -4.24 -28.90
CA LEU A 505 -1.91 -5.59 -28.35
C LEU A 505 -2.26 -5.63 -26.85
N LEU A 506 -1.81 -4.62 -26.07
CA LEU A 506 -2.18 -4.47 -24.66
C LEU A 506 -3.69 -4.32 -24.48
N ASN A 507 -4.33 -3.45 -25.28
CA ASN A 507 -5.79 -3.27 -25.30
C ASN A 507 -6.54 -4.55 -25.71
N LYS A 508 -5.95 -5.37 -26.61
CA LYS A 508 -6.49 -6.68 -27.00
C LYS A 508 -6.37 -7.72 -25.88
N ALA A 509 -5.30 -7.68 -25.08
CA ALA A 509 -5.08 -8.60 -23.96
C ALA A 509 -6.02 -8.31 -22.76
N ARG A 510 -6.54 -7.09 -22.63
CA ARG A 510 -7.40 -6.64 -21.50
C ARG A 510 -6.76 -6.76 -20.10
N LEU A 511 -5.44 -6.90 -20.04
CA LEU A 511 -4.66 -6.87 -18.81
C LEU A 511 -4.07 -5.48 -18.57
N PRO A 512 -3.97 -5.01 -17.31
CA PRO A 512 -3.32 -3.74 -16.99
C PRO A 512 -1.80 -3.90 -17.00
N LEU A 513 -1.08 -3.08 -17.78
CA LEU A 513 0.38 -3.00 -17.70
C LEU A 513 0.78 -2.10 -16.53
N GLY A 514 1.68 -2.60 -15.67
CA GLY A 514 2.19 -1.83 -14.55
C GLY A 514 3.31 -2.52 -13.78
N LEU A 515 3.85 -1.82 -12.80
CA LEU A 515 5.00 -2.20 -11.99
C LEU A 515 4.65 -2.22 -10.51
N ILE A 516 5.20 -3.17 -9.77
CA ILE A 516 5.11 -3.24 -8.30
C ILE A 516 6.53 -3.18 -7.73
N LEU A 517 6.78 -2.28 -6.78
CA LEU A 517 8.11 -1.98 -6.24
C LEU A 517 8.12 -2.07 -4.71
N HIS A 518 9.21 -2.60 -4.15
CA HIS A 518 9.53 -2.58 -2.72
C HIS A 518 10.98 -2.08 -2.53
N PRO A 519 11.29 -0.83 -2.95
CA PRO A 519 12.64 -0.41 -3.31
C PRO A 519 13.61 -0.35 -2.12
N PHE A 520 13.12 0.05 -0.94
CA PHE A 520 13.98 0.20 0.23
C PHE A 520 13.98 -1.00 1.17
N ARG A 521 13.47 -2.16 0.72
CA ARG A 521 13.38 -3.38 1.54
C ARG A 521 14.70 -3.78 2.21
N ASP A 522 14.60 -4.58 3.27
CA ASP A 522 15.75 -5.23 3.87
C ASP A 522 16.27 -6.34 2.92
N LEU A 523 17.59 -6.40 2.78
CA LEU A 523 18.35 -7.25 1.87
C LEU A 523 19.57 -7.78 2.63
N THR A 524 19.85 -9.08 2.54
CA THR A 524 21.01 -9.73 3.17
C THR A 524 22.32 -9.37 2.49
N GLN A 525 22.29 -9.13 1.18
CA GLN A 525 23.43 -8.71 0.37
C GLN A 525 22.99 -7.57 -0.57
N LEU A 526 23.85 -6.55 -0.69
CA LEU A 526 23.65 -5.39 -1.56
C LEU A 526 25.03 -4.81 -1.92
N PRO A 527 25.44 -4.83 -3.21
CA PRO A 527 26.70 -4.23 -3.62
C PRO A 527 26.68 -2.70 -3.40
N VAL A 528 27.46 -2.24 -2.41
CA VAL A 528 27.66 -0.81 -2.16
C VAL A 528 28.88 -0.34 -2.97
N ILE A 529 28.65 0.62 -3.86
CA ILE A 529 29.63 1.04 -4.87
C ILE A 529 30.16 2.43 -4.51
N THR A 530 31.48 2.57 -4.48
CA THR A 530 32.19 3.84 -4.31
C THR A 530 33.06 4.07 -5.53
N SER A 531 32.81 5.16 -6.25
CA SER A 531 33.56 5.63 -7.41
C SER A 531 33.26 7.12 -7.56
N ASN A 532 34.20 7.89 -8.11
CA ASN A 532 34.02 9.33 -8.30
C ASN A 532 32.99 9.59 -9.43
N THR A 533 33.10 8.83 -10.52
CA THR A 533 32.19 8.95 -11.68
C THR A 533 31.06 7.92 -11.64
N ILE A 534 29.84 8.36 -11.31
CA ILE A 534 28.63 7.51 -11.44
C ILE A 534 28.15 7.54 -12.90
N VAL A 535 28.49 6.49 -13.65
CA VAL A 535 28.24 6.39 -15.10
C VAL A 535 26.75 6.33 -15.42
N ARG A 536 26.30 7.32 -16.21
CA ARG A 536 24.91 7.47 -16.68
C ARG A 536 24.89 7.79 -18.18
N CYS A 537 23.82 7.40 -18.88
CA CYS A 537 23.62 7.78 -20.27
C CYS A 537 23.50 9.30 -20.41
N ARG A 538 24.23 9.90 -21.36
CA ARG A 538 24.30 11.36 -21.55
C ARG A 538 22.97 12.04 -21.91
N SER A 539 21.95 11.27 -22.30
CA SER A 539 20.64 11.81 -22.69
C SER A 539 19.53 11.46 -21.70
N CYS A 540 19.12 10.18 -21.57
CA CYS A 540 18.04 9.79 -20.66
C CYS A 540 18.44 9.74 -19.16
N ARG A 541 19.75 9.91 -18.85
CA ARG A 541 20.33 9.86 -17.49
C ARG A 541 20.10 8.53 -16.74
N THR A 542 19.76 7.45 -17.45
CA THR A 542 19.75 6.06 -16.97
C THR A 542 21.14 5.67 -16.45
N TYR A 543 21.21 5.02 -15.29
CA TYR A 543 22.44 4.48 -14.72
C TYR A 543 22.89 3.24 -15.51
N ILE A 544 24.20 3.07 -15.69
CA ILE A 544 24.74 1.85 -16.30
C ILE A 544 24.32 0.62 -15.47
N ASN A 545 24.01 -0.48 -16.16
CA ASN A 545 23.26 -1.62 -15.62
C ASN A 545 23.57 -2.89 -16.45
N PRO A 546 23.18 -4.10 -16.01
CA PRO A 546 23.56 -5.35 -16.69
C PRO A 546 23.09 -5.51 -18.15
N PHE A 547 22.09 -4.74 -18.58
CA PHE A 547 21.44 -4.91 -19.89
C PHE A 547 21.98 -3.98 -20.97
N VAL A 548 23.03 -3.19 -20.67
CA VAL A 548 23.69 -2.34 -21.68
C VAL A 548 24.55 -3.18 -22.62
N SER A 549 24.64 -2.76 -23.89
CA SER A 549 25.50 -3.42 -24.87
C SER A 549 26.81 -2.65 -25.00
N PHE A 550 27.93 -3.25 -24.60
CA PHE A 550 29.25 -2.73 -24.98
C PHE A 550 29.48 -2.99 -26.47
N LEU A 551 29.83 -1.94 -27.22
CA LEU A 551 30.15 -2.03 -28.65
C LEU A 551 31.65 -2.32 -28.84
N ASP A 552 32.45 -1.85 -27.89
CA ASP A 552 33.86 -2.10 -27.69
C ASP A 552 34.20 -1.76 -26.21
N GLN A 553 35.46 -1.88 -25.81
CA GLN A 553 35.88 -1.57 -24.44
C GLN A 553 35.68 -0.10 -24.01
N ARG A 554 35.58 0.84 -24.96
CA ARG A 554 35.45 2.29 -24.70
C ARG A 554 34.04 2.84 -24.94
N ARG A 555 33.08 2.08 -25.47
CA ARG A 555 31.73 2.57 -25.82
C ARG A 555 30.60 1.61 -25.46
N TRP A 556 29.53 2.15 -24.86
CA TRP A 556 28.33 1.42 -24.47
C TRP A 556 27.04 2.04 -25.01
N LYS A 557 26.15 1.18 -25.54
CA LYS A 557 24.81 1.53 -26.01
C LYS A 557 23.82 1.44 -24.83
N CYS A 558 23.08 2.52 -24.59
CA CYS A 558 22.08 2.53 -23.52
C CYS A 558 20.85 1.67 -23.90
N ASN A 559 20.46 0.76 -23.01
CA ASN A 559 19.30 -0.11 -23.16
C ASN A 559 17.93 0.60 -23.16
N MET A 560 17.84 1.84 -22.66
CA MET A 560 16.57 2.57 -22.56
C MET A 560 16.30 3.49 -23.76
N CYS A 561 17.33 4.14 -24.31
CA CYS A 561 17.19 5.15 -25.37
C CYS A 561 18.12 4.93 -26.58
N TYR A 562 18.82 3.80 -26.62
CA TYR A 562 19.66 3.31 -27.72
C TYR A 562 20.83 4.18 -28.16
N ARG A 563 21.01 5.37 -27.55
CA ARG A 563 22.16 6.24 -27.77
C ARG A 563 23.45 5.62 -27.23
N VAL A 564 24.51 5.77 -28.00
CA VAL A 564 25.88 5.38 -27.64
C VAL A 564 26.52 6.45 -26.74
N ASN A 565 27.28 5.97 -25.75
CA ASN A 565 27.99 6.75 -24.74
C ASN A 565 29.41 6.19 -24.64
N GLU A 566 30.35 7.02 -24.19
CA GLU A 566 31.70 6.57 -23.86
C GLU A 566 31.75 5.93 -22.46
N VAL A 567 32.75 5.07 -22.26
CA VAL A 567 33.14 4.49 -20.98
C VAL A 567 34.27 5.37 -20.42
N PRO A 568 34.09 6.06 -19.27
CA PRO A 568 35.17 6.82 -18.65
C PRO A 568 36.32 5.90 -18.22
N ASP A 569 37.57 6.36 -18.29
CA ASP A 569 38.73 5.50 -17.97
C ASP A 569 38.74 5.02 -16.50
N GLU A 570 38.10 5.73 -15.55
CA GLU A 570 37.85 5.25 -14.18
C GLU A 570 36.99 3.97 -14.16
N PHE A 571 36.04 3.84 -15.10
CA PHE A 571 35.15 2.69 -15.21
C PHE A 571 35.84 1.46 -15.85
N MET A 572 37.06 1.63 -16.38
CA MET A 572 37.90 0.50 -16.81
C MET A 572 38.52 -0.25 -15.62
N TYR A 573 38.58 0.39 -14.44
CA TYR A 573 39.01 -0.24 -13.19
C TYR A 573 37.82 -0.85 -12.43
N ASN A 574 37.98 -2.07 -11.92
CA ASN A 574 37.00 -2.74 -11.08
C ASN A 574 37.38 -2.61 -9.58
N PRO A 575 36.60 -1.88 -8.76
CA PRO A 575 36.97 -1.60 -7.38
C PRO A 575 36.90 -2.83 -6.44
N LEU A 576 36.17 -3.90 -6.81
CA LEU A 576 36.09 -5.11 -5.99
C LEU A 576 37.25 -6.08 -6.27
N THR A 577 37.55 -6.35 -7.54
CA THR A 577 38.62 -7.28 -7.94
C THR A 577 40.00 -6.62 -8.05
N ARG A 578 40.05 -5.29 -8.05
CA ARG A 578 41.26 -4.47 -8.29
C ARG A 578 41.93 -4.73 -9.65
N SER A 579 41.16 -5.21 -10.63
CA SER A 579 41.61 -5.43 -12.01
C SER A 579 41.25 -4.28 -12.95
N TYR A 580 41.97 -4.15 -14.07
CA TYR A 580 41.77 -3.10 -15.07
C TYR A 580 41.48 -3.69 -16.45
N GLY A 581 40.71 -2.98 -17.28
CA GLY A 581 40.46 -3.30 -18.69
C GLY A 581 39.14 -4.02 -19.00
N GLU A 582 38.36 -4.38 -17.97
CA GLU A 582 37.15 -5.23 -18.10
C GLU A 582 35.89 -4.53 -17.56
N PRO A 583 35.39 -3.47 -18.21
CA PRO A 583 34.26 -2.66 -17.71
C PRO A 583 32.96 -3.48 -17.57
N HIS A 584 32.80 -4.56 -18.35
CA HIS A 584 31.67 -5.48 -18.25
C HIS A 584 31.66 -6.32 -16.96
N LYS A 585 32.80 -6.49 -16.27
CA LYS A 585 32.87 -7.19 -14.97
C LYS A 585 32.57 -6.29 -13.76
N ARG A 586 32.33 -4.98 -13.97
CA ARG A 586 32.06 -4.06 -12.85
C ARG A 586 30.75 -4.38 -12.13
N PRO A 587 30.63 -4.09 -10.83
CA PRO A 587 29.46 -4.46 -10.02
C PRO A 587 28.13 -3.92 -10.58
N GLU A 588 28.13 -2.73 -11.17
CA GLU A 588 26.99 -2.11 -11.85
C GLU A 588 26.47 -2.92 -13.04
N VAL A 589 27.34 -3.66 -13.72
CA VAL A 589 27.03 -4.47 -14.91
C VAL A 589 26.77 -5.93 -14.54
N GLN A 590 27.19 -6.37 -13.36
CA GLN A 590 26.97 -7.73 -12.87
C GLN A 590 25.71 -7.87 -11.99
N ASN A 591 25.10 -6.78 -11.52
CA ASN A 591 23.98 -6.81 -10.58
C ASN A 591 22.86 -5.84 -10.99
N ALA A 592 21.62 -6.32 -11.13
CA ALA A 592 20.46 -5.45 -11.34
C ALA A 592 20.13 -4.53 -10.14
N THR A 593 20.57 -4.89 -8.94
CA THR A 593 20.33 -4.13 -7.69
C THR A 593 21.66 -3.74 -7.05
N VAL A 594 21.92 -2.43 -6.96
CA VAL A 594 23.17 -1.85 -6.43
C VAL A 594 22.88 -0.57 -5.63
N GLU A 595 23.82 -0.11 -4.81
CA GLU A 595 23.70 1.14 -4.06
C GLU A 595 24.99 1.98 -4.13
N PHE A 596 24.95 3.10 -4.84
CA PHE A 596 26.08 4.03 -4.95
C PHE A 596 26.18 4.93 -3.72
N ILE A 597 27.40 5.23 -3.27
CA ILE A 597 27.68 6.45 -2.48
C ILE A 597 27.75 7.61 -3.47
N ALA A 598 27.01 8.70 -3.21
CA ALA A 598 26.87 9.80 -4.16
C ALA A 598 27.82 10.98 -3.85
N SER A 599 28.30 11.63 -4.91
CA SER A 599 29.08 12.87 -4.86
C SER A 599 28.24 14.09 -4.43
N SER A 600 28.91 15.23 -4.22
CA SER A 600 28.30 16.54 -3.98
C SER A 600 27.26 16.94 -5.03
N ASP A 601 27.41 16.47 -6.29
CA ASP A 601 26.50 16.78 -7.41
C ASP A 601 25.06 16.23 -7.22
N TYR A 602 24.84 15.43 -6.17
CA TYR A 602 23.55 14.87 -5.77
C TYR A 602 23.02 15.47 -4.45
N MET A 603 23.61 16.59 -4.01
CA MET A 603 23.31 17.31 -2.78
C MET A 603 22.95 18.77 -3.11
N LEU A 604 21.75 19.23 -2.74
CA LEU A 604 21.37 20.66 -2.83
C LEU A 604 21.79 21.46 -1.59
N ARG A 605 22.09 20.74 -0.50
CA ARG A 605 22.57 21.21 0.81
C ARG A 605 23.37 20.06 1.46
N PRO A 606 24.18 20.31 2.50
CA PRO A 606 24.83 19.24 3.26
C PRO A 606 23.81 18.20 3.77
N PRO A 607 24.11 16.88 3.73
CA PRO A 607 23.13 15.85 4.09
C PRO A 607 22.64 15.98 5.53
N GLN A 608 21.31 16.03 5.69
CA GLN A 608 20.69 16.31 6.99
C GLN A 608 21.08 15.28 8.08
N PRO A 609 21.09 15.67 9.36
CA PRO A 609 21.07 14.71 10.47
C PRO A 609 19.74 13.94 10.49
N ALA A 610 19.68 12.81 11.20
CA ALA A 610 18.39 12.23 11.55
C ALA A 610 17.70 13.11 12.60
N VAL A 611 16.47 13.57 12.32
CA VAL A 611 15.66 14.39 13.23
C VAL A 611 14.32 13.70 13.48
N TYR A 612 13.96 13.56 14.75
CA TYR A 612 12.75 12.88 15.20
C TYR A 612 11.92 13.79 16.12
N LEU A 613 10.68 14.09 15.74
CA LEU A 613 9.74 14.88 16.54
C LEU A 613 8.53 14.03 16.90
N PHE A 614 8.23 13.89 18.19
CA PHE A 614 7.04 13.20 18.68
C PHE A 614 5.96 14.22 19.03
N VAL A 615 4.75 14.04 18.50
CA VAL A 615 3.61 14.97 18.65
C VAL A 615 2.44 14.18 19.23
N LEU A 616 2.11 14.45 20.50
CA LEU A 616 1.38 13.52 21.35
C LEU A 616 0.08 14.13 21.89
N ASP A 617 -1.08 13.55 21.54
CA ASP A 617 -2.35 13.87 22.19
C ASP A 617 -2.25 13.50 23.68
N VAL A 618 -2.53 14.45 24.57
CA VAL A 618 -2.55 14.28 26.04
C VAL A 618 -3.90 14.68 26.66
N SER A 619 -4.95 14.72 25.85
CA SER A 619 -6.33 14.86 26.32
C SER A 619 -6.73 13.70 27.24
N HIS A 620 -7.82 13.86 27.99
CA HIS A 620 -8.37 12.82 28.88
C HIS A 620 -8.59 11.49 28.14
N ASN A 621 -9.01 11.50 26.87
CA ASN A 621 -9.19 10.28 26.09
C ASN A 621 -7.84 9.58 25.79
N ALA A 622 -6.80 10.36 25.51
CA ALA A 622 -5.45 9.87 25.31
C ALA A 622 -4.86 9.25 26.57
N VAL A 623 -4.98 9.94 27.71
CA VAL A 623 -4.47 9.48 29.01
C VAL A 623 -5.18 8.19 29.46
N GLU A 624 -6.52 8.15 29.41
CA GLU A 624 -7.33 6.97 29.79
C GLU A 624 -6.92 5.70 29.02
N SER A 625 -6.65 5.84 27.71
CA SER A 625 -6.21 4.71 26.88
C SER A 625 -4.92 4.05 27.38
N GLY A 626 -4.06 4.82 28.08
CA GLY A 626 -2.75 4.42 28.59
C GLY A 626 -1.64 4.36 27.53
N TYR A 627 -1.87 4.82 26.29
CA TYR A 627 -0.87 4.70 25.22
C TYR A 627 0.44 5.43 25.53
N LEU A 628 0.37 6.58 26.23
CA LEU A 628 1.51 7.44 26.52
C LEU A 628 2.59 6.70 27.32
N SER A 629 2.21 5.95 28.34
CA SER A 629 3.11 5.10 29.13
C SER A 629 3.81 4.04 28.26
N VAL A 630 3.07 3.43 27.34
CA VAL A 630 3.59 2.38 26.42
C VAL A 630 4.59 2.98 25.43
N LEU A 631 4.28 4.15 24.89
CA LEU A 631 5.17 4.87 23.97
C LEU A 631 6.44 5.33 24.69
N CYS A 632 6.33 5.96 25.85
CA CYS A 632 7.49 6.42 26.62
C CYS A 632 8.41 5.26 27.02
N GLN A 633 7.85 4.16 27.50
CA GLN A 633 8.61 2.93 27.80
C GLN A 633 9.30 2.37 26.54
N SER A 634 8.58 2.29 25.41
CA SER A 634 9.16 1.81 24.15
C SER A 634 10.26 2.72 23.61
N LEU A 635 10.17 4.04 23.82
CA LEU A 635 11.22 5.00 23.50
C LEU A 635 12.43 4.83 24.41
N LEU A 636 12.26 4.74 25.73
CA LEU A 636 13.34 4.48 26.69
C LEU A 636 14.11 3.18 26.34
N GLU A 637 13.40 2.10 26.03
CA GLU A 637 13.99 0.82 25.63
C GLU A 637 14.80 0.88 24.31
N ASN A 638 14.49 1.81 23.41
CA ASN A 638 15.01 1.81 22.04
C ASN A 638 15.71 3.12 21.65
N LEU A 639 15.98 4.00 22.62
CA LEU A 639 16.58 5.33 22.41
C LEU A 639 17.94 5.26 21.71
N ASP A 640 18.84 4.41 22.22
CA ASP A 640 20.16 4.12 21.62
C ASP A 640 20.08 3.31 20.30
N LYS A 641 18.89 2.81 19.95
CA LYS A 641 18.63 2.03 18.73
C LYS A 641 18.01 2.86 17.60
N LEU A 642 17.72 4.14 17.85
CA LEU A 642 17.20 5.05 16.81
C LEU A 642 18.23 5.22 15.67
N PRO A 643 17.85 5.06 14.39
CA PRO A 643 18.76 5.19 13.25
C PRO A 643 19.36 6.61 13.13
N GLY A 644 20.56 6.80 13.68
CA GLY A 644 21.20 8.11 13.74
C GLY A 644 22.73 8.11 13.75
N ASP A 645 23.33 9.29 13.71
CA ASP A 645 24.74 9.55 13.98
C ASP A 645 24.90 10.54 15.15
N ALA A 646 26.11 11.02 15.45
CA ALA A 646 26.34 11.90 16.59
C ALA A 646 25.64 13.28 16.50
N ARG A 647 25.04 13.61 15.34
CA ARG A 647 24.26 14.84 15.10
C ARG A 647 22.75 14.64 15.26
N THR A 648 22.30 13.45 15.65
CA THR A 648 20.87 13.10 15.70
C THR A 648 20.12 13.97 16.69
N LYS A 649 18.98 14.53 16.27
CA LYS A 649 18.14 15.39 17.10
C LYS A 649 16.81 14.75 17.45
N VAL A 650 16.31 15.05 18.65
CA VAL A 650 14.99 14.66 19.11
C VAL A 650 14.25 15.86 19.69
N GLY A 651 12.93 15.88 19.52
CA GLY A 651 12.04 16.86 20.16
C GLY A 651 10.69 16.25 20.49
N PHE A 652 9.96 16.93 21.38
CA PHE A 652 8.66 16.50 21.86
C PHE A 652 7.69 17.68 21.88
N ILE A 653 6.45 17.42 21.46
CA ILE A 653 5.28 18.29 21.61
C ILE A 653 4.17 17.43 22.22
N THR A 654 3.48 17.93 23.24
CA THR A 654 2.19 17.38 23.70
C THR A 654 1.09 18.41 23.43
N PHE A 655 -0.16 17.98 23.24
CA PHE A 655 -1.26 18.90 22.97
C PHE A 655 -2.62 18.39 23.48
N ASP A 656 -3.49 19.33 23.85
CA ASP A 656 -4.86 19.11 24.32
C ASP A 656 -5.78 20.25 23.86
N SER A 657 -6.20 21.17 24.73
CA SER A 657 -6.74 22.47 24.33
C SER A 657 -5.63 23.47 23.95
N THR A 658 -4.38 23.24 24.41
CA THR A 658 -3.21 24.07 24.09
C THR A 658 -2.07 23.24 23.49
N VAL A 659 -0.96 23.88 23.12
CA VAL A 659 0.25 23.21 22.58
C VAL A 659 1.42 23.38 23.55
N HIS A 660 2.03 22.27 23.95
CA HIS A 660 3.16 22.25 24.88
C HIS A 660 4.44 21.82 24.16
N PHE A 661 5.48 22.62 24.28
CA PHE A 661 6.84 22.31 23.80
C PHE A 661 7.73 21.95 25.00
N TYR A 662 8.79 21.19 24.75
CA TYR A 662 9.78 20.83 25.78
C TYR A 662 11.17 21.29 25.36
N SER A 663 11.78 22.18 26.13
CA SER A 663 13.19 22.55 25.94
C SER A 663 14.10 21.47 26.51
N LEU A 664 15.02 21.02 25.66
CA LEU A 664 16.06 20.02 25.93
C LEU A 664 17.46 20.66 25.78
N GLN A 665 17.57 21.96 26.05
CA GLN A 665 18.81 22.72 25.95
C GLN A 665 19.89 22.17 26.90
N GLU A 666 21.13 22.08 26.41
CA GLU A 666 22.29 21.66 27.21
C GLU A 666 22.50 22.60 28.41
N GLY A 667 22.88 22.02 29.56
CA GLY A 667 23.05 22.75 30.83
C GLY A 667 21.79 22.92 31.67
N LEU A 668 20.60 22.55 31.17
CA LEU A 668 19.42 22.36 32.02
C LEU A 668 19.60 21.12 32.92
N SER A 669 19.11 21.22 34.17
CA SER A 669 19.09 20.08 35.12
C SER A 669 17.77 19.29 35.10
N GLN A 670 16.78 19.77 34.36
CA GLN A 670 15.49 19.11 34.12
C GLN A 670 14.85 19.70 32.85
N PRO A 671 14.00 18.95 32.12
CA PRO A 671 13.28 19.47 30.95
C PRO A 671 12.35 20.64 31.31
N GLN A 672 12.32 21.69 30.48
CA GLN A 672 11.40 22.82 30.68
C GLN A 672 10.21 22.74 29.72
N MET A 673 8.99 22.59 30.27
CA MET A 673 7.74 22.69 29.53
C MET A 673 7.40 24.16 29.23
N LEU A 674 7.04 24.45 27.97
CA LEU A 674 6.65 25.77 27.49
C LEU A 674 5.27 25.67 26.84
N VAL A 675 4.26 26.32 27.44
CA VAL A 675 2.86 26.26 27.01
C VAL A 675 2.54 27.43 26.09
N VAL A 676 1.98 27.14 24.91
CA VAL A 676 1.42 28.14 23.98
C VAL A 676 -0.08 27.91 23.88
N SER A 677 -0.86 28.85 24.45
CA SER A 677 -2.32 28.82 24.45
C SER A 677 -2.95 29.57 23.27
N ASP A 678 -2.17 30.35 22.51
CA ASP A 678 -2.62 30.87 21.22
C ASP A 678 -2.45 29.79 20.16
N ILE A 679 -3.59 29.24 19.74
CA ILE A 679 -3.69 28.16 18.76
C ILE A 679 -4.11 28.66 17.37
N ASP A 680 -4.42 29.96 17.23
CA ASP A 680 -4.85 30.58 15.98
C ASP A 680 -3.66 31.21 15.23
N ASP A 681 -2.69 31.82 15.94
CA ASP A 681 -1.34 32.10 15.39
C ASP A 681 -0.24 31.38 16.17
N ILE A 682 -0.19 30.06 16.00
CA ILE A 682 0.75 29.18 16.71
C ILE A 682 2.22 29.49 16.36
N PHE A 683 3.01 29.87 17.36
CA PHE A 683 4.44 30.22 17.22
C PHE A 683 5.37 29.24 17.97
N LEU A 684 6.68 29.34 17.73
CA LEU A 684 7.69 28.61 18.50
C LEU A 684 8.10 29.46 19.71
N PRO A 685 7.97 28.97 20.97
CA PRO A 685 8.22 29.79 22.15
C PRO A 685 9.70 30.12 22.39
N THR A 686 10.61 29.39 21.76
CA THR A 686 12.06 29.64 21.74
C THR A 686 12.61 29.32 20.34
N PRO A 687 13.68 29.99 19.88
CA PRO A 687 14.32 29.70 18.60
C PRO A 687 15.12 28.39 18.63
N ASP A 688 15.67 28.03 19.79
CA ASP A 688 16.58 26.91 20.01
C ASP A 688 16.09 26.01 21.17
N GLY A 689 16.80 24.90 21.44
CA GLY A 689 16.53 24.00 22.57
C GLY A 689 15.39 22.99 22.35
N LEU A 690 14.42 23.29 21.49
CA LEU A 690 13.26 22.42 21.20
C LEU A 690 13.57 21.16 20.37
N LEU A 691 14.72 21.15 19.67
CA LEU A 691 15.29 19.99 18.99
C LEU A 691 16.72 19.75 19.52
N GLY A 692 16.78 19.15 20.71
CA GLY A 692 18.01 18.78 21.40
C GLY A 692 18.78 17.68 20.67
N ASN A 693 20.10 17.65 20.80
CA ASN A 693 20.91 16.54 20.30
C ASN A 693 20.70 15.33 21.22
N LEU A 694 20.32 14.19 20.65
CA LEU A 694 20.00 12.96 21.37
C LEU A 694 21.19 12.42 22.19
N LYS A 695 22.43 12.72 21.79
CA LYS A 695 23.64 12.29 22.49
C LYS A 695 23.99 13.20 23.67
N GLU A 696 23.82 14.51 23.51
CA GLU A 696 24.14 15.51 24.53
C GLU A 696 22.99 15.61 25.56
N SER A 697 21.75 15.81 25.10
CA SER A 697 20.56 15.94 25.95
C SER A 697 19.99 14.58 26.42
N LYS A 698 20.78 13.49 26.43
CA LYS A 698 20.25 12.12 26.63
C LYS A 698 19.51 11.98 27.98
N GLU A 699 20.12 12.46 29.06
CA GLU A 699 19.56 12.34 30.42
C GLU A 699 18.24 13.11 30.51
N LEU A 700 18.19 14.37 30.03
CA LEU A 700 16.97 15.18 29.92
C LEU A 700 15.86 14.49 29.11
N VAL A 701 16.20 13.78 28.03
CA VAL A 701 15.24 13.01 27.24
C VAL A 701 14.70 11.81 28.02
N GLN A 702 15.53 11.15 28.82
CA GLN A 702 15.11 10.04 29.68
C GLN A 702 14.20 10.55 30.81
N ASP A 703 14.59 11.63 31.50
CA ASP A 703 13.79 12.30 32.54
C ASP A 703 12.41 12.72 32.00
N LEU A 704 12.37 13.32 30.81
CA LEU A 704 11.12 13.71 30.15
C LEU A 704 10.22 12.50 29.88
N LEU A 705 10.77 11.42 29.32
CA LEU A 705 10.01 10.21 29.00
C LEU A 705 9.50 9.51 30.27
N THR A 706 10.25 9.54 31.37
CA THR A 706 9.81 9.04 32.68
C THR A 706 8.73 9.94 33.31
N ALA A 707 8.83 11.25 33.18
CA ALA A 707 7.86 12.20 33.74
C ALA A 707 6.53 12.28 32.97
N LEU A 708 6.58 12.23 31.63
CA LEU A 708 5.44 12.50 30.72
C LEU A 708 4.13 11.77 31.10
N PRO A 709 4.11 10.46 31.39
CA PRO A 709 2.87 9.77 31.78
C PRO A 709 2.28 10.25 33.12
N GLY A 710 3.11 10.73 34.04
CA GLY A 710 2.68 11.28 35.32
C GLY A 710 2.18 12.73 35.22
N MET A 711 2.72 13.53 34.30
CA MET A 711 2.34 14.94 34.13
C MET A 711 0.85 15.15 33.83
N PHE A 712 0.25 14.23 33.07
CA PHE A 712 -1.13 14.35 32.57
C PHE A 712 -2.11 13.37 33.25
N SER A 713 -1.68 12.59 34.24
CA SER A 713 -2.47 11.48 34.85
C SER A 713 -3.80 11.90 35.49
N HIS A 714 -4.00 13.19 35.73
CA HIS A 714 -5.21 13.78 36.30
C HIS A 714 -5.80 14.91 35.43
N THR A 715 -5.47 14.94 34.13
CA THR A 715 -6.00 15.92 33.18
C THR A 715 -7.53 15.88 33.13
N ARG A 716 -8.13 17.05 32.87
CA ARG A 716 -9.56 17.21 32.58
C ARG A 716 -9.82 17.77 31.18
N GLU A 717 -8.76 18.05 30.42
CA GLU A 717 -8.87 18.60 29.08
C GLU A 717 -9.39 17.52 28.12
N THR A 718 -10.56 17.77 27.54
CA THR A 718 -11.20 16.87 26.58
C THR A 718 -10.93 17.27 25.12
N HIS A 719 -10.39 18.47 24.88
CA HIS A 719 -10.06 18.96 23.55
C HIS A 719 -8.75 18.36 23.01
N SER A 720 -8.61 18.38 21.69
CA SER A 720 -7.44 17.86 20.96
C SER A 720 -7.17 18.76 19.75
N ALA A 721 -6.27 19.73 19.94
CA ALA A 721 -5.87 20.79 19.00
C ALA A 721 -4.78 20.31 18.00
N LEU A 722 -5.04 19.19 17.32
CA LEU A 722 -4.06 18.53 16.45
C LEU A 722 -3.52 19.44 15.32
N GLY A 723 -4.38 20.25 14.68
CA GLY A 723 -3.93 21.10 13.57
C GLY A 723 -2.93 22.18 13.98
N PRO A 724 -3.18 22.97 15.04
CA PRO A 724 -2.19 23.86 15.64
C PRO A 724 -0.90 23.14 16.04
N ALA A 725 -0.98 21.97 16.69
CA ALA A 725 0.19 21.16 17.05
C ALA A 725 1.00 20.69 15.81
N LEU A 726 0.31 20.37 14.71
CA LEU A 726 0.94 20.04 13.42
C LEU A 726 1.57 21.27 12.72
N GLN A 727 0.96 22.44 12.83
CA GLN A 727 1.53 23.70 12.33
C GLN A 727 2.78 24.11 13.12
N ALA A 728 2.77 23.93 14.44
CA ALA A 728 3.96 24.04 15.30
C ALA A 728 5.06 23.05 14.86
N ALA A 729 4.72 21.76 14.69
CA ALA A 729 5.65 20.74 14.24
C ALA A 729 6.25 21.06 12.85
N PHE A 730 5.47 21.60 11.92
CA PHE A 730 5.95 22.10 10.63
C PHE A 730 6.93 23.26 10.80
N LYS A 731 6.56 24.32 11.57
CA LYS A 731 7.44 25.48 11.84
C LYS A 731 8.77 25.02 12.47
N LEU A 732 8.74 24.08 13.42
CA LEU A 732 9.91 23.56 14.12
C LEU A 732 10.84 22.69 13.24
N MET A 733 10.27 21.84 12.39
CA MET A 733 11.04 20.90 11.56
C MET A 733 11.51 21.50 10.23
N SER A 734 10.91 22.61 9.78
CA SER A 734 11.17 23.25 8.48
C SER A 734 12.67 23.48 8.13
N PRO A 735 13.54 23.95 9.04
CA PRO A 735 14.95 24.19 8.72
C PRO A 735 15.74 22.92 8.36
N THR A 736 15.40 21.77 8.94
CA THR A 736 16.17 20.52 8.77
C THR A 736 15.45 19.48 7.91
N GLY A 737 14.13 19.42 7.93
CA GLY A 737 13.40 18.20 7.59
C GLY A 737 13.50 17.15 8.71
N GLY A 738 12.98 15.95 8.45
CA GLY A 738 13.01 14.82 9.37
C GLY A 738 11.68 14.06 9.44
N ARG A 739 11.48 13.30 10.52
CA ARG A 739 10.27 12.48 10.74
C ARG A 739 9.47 12.98 11.95
N VAL A 740 8.22 13.35 11.71
CA VAL A 740 7.21 13.64 12.74
C VAL A 740 6.41 12.38 13.02
N SER A 741 6.27 11.99 14.28
CA SER A 741 5.49 10.83 14.75
C SER A 741 4.30 11.34 15.56
N VAL A 742 3.11 11.30 14.96
CA VAL A 742 1.86 11.83 15.54
C VAL A 742 1.10 10.71 16.23
N PHE A 743 0.70 10.92 17.48
CA PHE A 743 -0.16 10.01 18.24
C PHE A 743 -1.47 10.72 18.57
N GLN A 744 -2.58 10.18 18.04
CA GLN A 744 -3.92 10.74 18.12
C GLN A 744 -4.89 9.66 18.61
N THR A 745 -5.78 9.97 19.57
CA THR A 745 -6.75 8.97 20.09
C THR A 745 -8.21 9.32 19.82
N GLN A 746 -8.49 10.56 19.41
CA GLN A 746 -9.86 11.02 19.11
C GLN A 746 -9.93 11.92 17.86
N LEU A 747 -11.13 12.34 17.49
CA LEU A 747 -11.38 13.29 16.41
C LEU A 747 -10.91 14.70 16.81
N PRO A 748 -10.04 15.39 16.04
CA PRO A 748 -9.57 16.74 16.35
C PRO A 748 -10.71 17.73 16.53
N SER A 749 -10.74 18.42 17.67
CA SER A 749 -11.93 19.08 18.20
C SER A 749 -11.75 20.59 18.48
N LEU A 750 -10.57 21.14 18.19
CA LEU A 750 -10.25 22.54 18.43
C LEU A 750 -9.21 23.08 17.42
N GLY A 751 -9.25 24.37 17.13
CA GLY A 751 -8.29 25.07 16.27
C GLY A 751 -8.41 24.76 14.76
N ALA A 752 -7.42 25.19 14.00
CA ALA A 752 -7.34 24.92 12.56
C ALA A 752 -7.40 23.41 12.27
N GLY A 753 -8.06 23.02 11.17
CA GLY A 753 -8.16 21.61 10.78
C GLY A 753 -9.03 20.72 11.68
N LEU A 754 -9.80 21.29 12.63
CA LEU A 754 -10.82 20.55 13.37
C LEU A 754 -11.78 19.81 12.42
N LEU A 755 -12.32 18.69 12.88
CA LEU A 755 -13.19 17.82 12.10
C LEU A 755 -14.59 17.75 12.72
N GLN A 756 -15.50 17.03 12.06
CA GLN A 756 -16.87 16.80 12.54
C GLN A 756 -17.21 15.31 12.43
N SER A 757 -18.05 14.81 13.34
CA SER A 757 -18.46 13.39 13.37
C SER A 757 -19.46 13.07 12.26
N ARG A 758 -18.98 13.00 11.03
CA ARG A 758 -19.75 12.80 9.79
C ARG A 758 -20.05 11.34 9.41
N GLU A 759 -19.56 10.33 10.14
CA GLU A 759 -20.00 8.95 9.92
C GLU A 759 -21.45 8.76 10.41
N ASP A 760 -22.37 8.37 9.53
CA ASP A 760 -23.69 7.84 9.92
C ASP A 760 -23.59 6.33 10.23
N PRO A 761 -23.76 5.90 11.50
CA PRO A 761 -23.66 4.48 11.87
C PRO A 761 -24.68 3.58 11.16
N ASN A 762 -25.84 4.12 10.76
CA ASN A 762 -26.92 3.37 10.11
C ASN A 762 -26.54 2.97 8.67
N GLN A 763 -25.64 3.73 8.04
CA GLN A 763 -25.20 3.48 6.66
C GLN A 763 -23.99 2.54 6.55
N ARG A 764 -23.43 2.04 7.68
CA ARG A 764 -22.27 1.12 7.69
C ARG A 764 -22.48 -0.18 6.90
N SER A 765 -23.73 -0.62 6.73
CA SER A 765 -24.12 -1.79 5.92
C SER A 765 -24.67 -1.43 4.53
N SER A 766 -24.61 -0.16 4.11
CA SER A 766 -25.22 0.31 2.87
C SER A 766 -24.73 -0.45 1.63
N THR A 767 -25.68 -0.76 0.74
CA THR A 767 -25.43 -1.24 -0.63
C THR A 767 -25.52 -0.12 -1.67
N LYS A 768 -26.03 1.06 -1.29
CA LYS A 768 -26.25 2.22 -2.19
C LYS A 768 -25.00 3.12 -2.34
N GLY A 769 -23.86 2.71 -1.80
CA GLY A 769 -22.63 3.49 -1.71
C GLY A 769 -22.24 3.82 -0.27
N VAL A 770 -21.05 4.41 -0.11
CA VAL A 770 -20.47 4.81 1.19
C VAL A 770 -20.15 6.29 1.12
N GLN A 771 -20.71 7.07 2.05
CA GLN A 771 -20.48 8.52 2.12
C GLN A 771 -19.14 8.83 2.79
N HIS A 772 -18.64 10.06 2.60
CA HIS A 772 -17.49 10.63 3.32
C HIS A 772 -16.15 9.89 3.15
N LEU A 773 -15.98 9.10 2.08
CA LEU A 773 -14.71 8.46 1.71
C LEU A 773 -13.57 9.46 1.39
N GLY A 774 -13.92 10.64 0.89
CA GLY A 774 -12.98 11.75 0.69
C GLY A 774 -12.79 12.59 1.97
N PRO A 775 -11.66 13.30 2.13
CA PRO A 775 -11.39 14.15 3.29
C PRO A 775 -12.45 15.25 3.45
N ALA A 776 -12.69 15.71 4.68
CA ALA A 776 -13.61 16.81 5.00
C ALA A 776 -13.02 18.20 4.69
N THR A 777 -11.70 18.31 4.78
CA THR A 777 -10.92 19.54 4.59
C THR A 777 -9.63 19.21 3.87
N ASP A 778 -9.10 20.16 3.09
CA ASP A 778 -7.80 20.08 2.45
C ASP A 778 -6.63 20.37 3.42
N PHE A 779 -6.89 20.89 4.63
CA PHE A 779 -5.87 21.26 5.63
C PHE A 779 -4.74 20.22 5.78
N TYR A 780 -5.09 18.96 6.07
CA TYR A 780 -4.12 17.87 6.27
C TYR A 780 -3.35 17.50 4.99
N LYS A 781 -3.94 17.76 3.81
CA LYS A 781 -3.26 17.58 2.51
C LYS A 781 -2.32 18.75 2.22
N LYS A 782 -2.75 19.99 2.47
CA LYS A 782 -1.93 21.19 2.28
C LYS A 782 -0.68 21.13 3.16
N LEU A 783 -0.86 20.93 4.46
CA LEU A 783 0.21 20.70 5.43
C LEU A 783 1.20 19.62 4.95
N ALA A 784 0.70 18.48 4.47
CA ALA A 784 1.56 17.39 3.99
C ALA A 784 2.39 17.76 2.75
N LEU A 785 1.87 18.61 1.87
CA LEU A 785 2.60 19.15 0.71
C LEU A 785 3.66 20.17 1.16
N ASP A 786 3.33 21.03 2.12
CA ASP A 786 4.27 22.01 2.72
C ASP A 786 5.43 21.27 3.44
N CYS A 787 5.11 20.24 4.22
CA CYS A 787 6.05 19.30 4.82
C CYS A 787 6.92 18.58 3.78
N SER A 788 6.32 18.08 2.69
CA SER A 788 7.04 17.43 1.57
C SER A 788 7.92 18.41 0.76
N GLY A 789 7.64 19.72 0.84
CA GLY A 789 8.55 20.80 0.47
C GLY A 789 9.83 20.78 1.31
N HIS A 790 9.67 20.81 2.64
CA HIS A 790 10.75 20.96 3.62
C HIS A 790 11.40 19.64 4.06
N GLN A 791 11.15 18.55 3.34
CA GLN A 791 11.70 17.22 3.62
C GLN A 791 11.27 16.66 4.98
N ILE A 792 10.03 16.95 5.39
CA ILE A 792 9.37 16.44 6.58
C ILE A 792 8.36 15.34 6.18
N ALA A 793 8.47 14.15 6.77
CA ALA A 793 7.42 13.13 6.72
C ALA A 793 6.59 13.14 8.00
N VAL A 794 5.28 12.86 7.89
CA VAL A 794 4.35 12.82 9.04
C VAL A 794 3.73 11.43 9.14
N ASP A 795 4.18 10.65 10.12
CA ASP A 795 3.69 9.31 10.41
C ASP A 795 2.56 9.38 11.45
N LEU A 796 1.40 8.79 11.14
CA LEU A 796 0.20 8.83 12.01
C LEU A 796 -0.02 7.50 12.74
N PHE A 797 -0.10 7.56 14.07
CA PHE A 797 -0.61 6.50 14.94
C PHE A 797 -1.99 6.92 15.46
N LEU A 798 -3.05 6.29 14.94
CA LEU A 798 -4.43 6.53 15.37
C LEU A 798 -4.89 5.39 16.30
N LEU A 799 -5.16 5.70 17.56
CA LEU A 799 -5.50 4.73 18.61
C LEU A 799 -6.95 4.87 19.09
N SER A 800 -7.87 5.21 18.18
CA SER A 800 -9.22 5.63 18.54
C SER A 800 -10.19 4.48 18.80
N SER A 801 -11.05 4.68 19.82
CA SER A 801 -12.20 3.81 20.09
C SER A 801 -13.42 4.22 19.24
N GLN A 802 -13.66 5.51 19.10
CA GLN A 802 -14.74 6.11 18.32
C GLN A 802 -14.30 6.48 16.90
N TYR A 803 -15.24 6.98 16.08
CA TYR A 803 -14.93 7.55 14.77
C TYR A 803 -13.95 8.73 14.91
N SER A 804 -12.94 8.82 14.06
CA SER A 804 -11.94 9.90 14.10
C SER A 804 -11.56 10.43 12.72
N ASP A 805 -12.36 10.10 11.70
CA ASP A 805 -12.24 10.58 10.33
C ASP A 805 -10.85 10.39 9.70
N LEU A 806 -10.42 9.13 9.65
CA LEU A 806 -9.16 8.72 9.05
C LEU A 806 -9.07 9.13 7.55
N ALA A 807 -10.19 9.35 6.85
CA ALA A 807 -10.19 9.88 5.48
C ALA A 807 -9.55 11.28 5.40
N SER A 808 -9.78 12.12 6.41
CA SER A 808 -9.12 13.41 6.56
C SER A 808 -7.70 13.26 7.11
N LEU A 809 -7.54 12.57 8.25
CA LEU A 809 -6.25 12.49 8.95
C LEU A 809 -5.16 11.81 8.12
N ALA A 810 -5.47 10.73 7.40
CA ALA A 810 -4.51 10.01 6.57
C ALA A 810 -3.86 10.86 5.47
N CYS A 811 -4.43 12.02 5.12
CA CYS A 811 -3.80 12.95 4.19
C CYS A 811 -2.44 13.46 4.70
N MET A 812 -2.24 13.60 6.02
CA MET A 812 -0.97 14.08 6.58
C MET A 812 0.20 13.18 6.18
N SER A 813 -0.02 11.87 6.14
CA SER A 813 0.99 10.85 5.80
C SER A 813 1.03 10.56 4.30
N LYS A 814 -0.15 10.48 3.63
CA LYS A 814 -0.27 10.15 2.21
C LYS A 814 0.57 11.04 1.30
N TYR A 815 0.58 12.35 1.54
CA TYR A 815 1.28 13.30 0.67
C TYR A 815 2.68 13.70 1.18
N SER A 816 3.05 13.30 2.40
CA SER A 816 4.40 13.51 2.98
C SER A 816 5.31 12.26 2.90
N ALA A 817 4.83 11.17 2.30
CA ALA A 817 5.48 9.85 2.27
C ALA A 817 5.60 9.14 3.63
N GLY A 818 4.72 9.49 4.58
CA GLY A 818 4.64 8.84 5.88
C GLY A 818 3.85 7.52 5.89
N CYS A 819 3.91 6.82 7.03
CA CYS A 819 3.15 5.64 7.39
C CYS A 819 1.86 5.99 8.16
N ILE A 820 0.90 5.06 8.15
CA ILE A 820 -0.36 5.17 8.90
C ILE A 820 -0.52 3.86 9.68
N PHE A 821 -0.70 3.96 11.00
CA PHE A 821 -0.95 2.85 11.90
C PHE A 821 -2.30 3.06 12.60
N TYR A 822 -3.10 2.01 12.71
CA TYR A 822 -4.44 2.07 13.32
C TYR A 822 -4.62 0.95 14.36
N TYR A 823 -5.14 1.34 15.52
CA TYR A 823 -5.38 0.47 16.68
C TYR A 823 -6.82 0.69 17.19
N PRO A 824 -7.83 0.12 16.49
CA PRO A 824 -9.23 0.36 16.81
C PRO A 824 -9.58 -0.15 18.22
N GLY A 825 -10.09 0.75 19.06
CA GLY A 825 -10.41 0.43 20.45
C GLY A 825 -9.20 0.10 21.31
N PHE A 826 -8.05 0.72 21.05
CA PHE A 826 -6.86 0.59 21.90
C PHE A 826 -7.17 0.95 23.35
N HIS A 827 -6.77 0.10 24.28
CA HIS A 827 -6.78 0.37 25.71
C HIS A 827 -5.83 -0.59 26.41
N HIS A 828 -4.90 -0.08 27.23
CA HIS A 828 -3.86 -0.91 27.87
C HIS A 828 -4.44 -2.06 28.74
N VAL A 829 -5.42 -1.79 29.62
CA VAL A 829 -6.15 -2.83 30.37
C VAL A 829 -7.18 -3.59 29.52
N HIS A 830 -8.12 -2.91 28.86
CA HIS A 830 -9.30 -3.54 28.26
C HIS A 830 -9.08 -4.16 26.87
N ASN A 831 -7.94 -3.92 26.22
CA ASN A 831 -7.62 -4.49 24.90
C ASN A 831 -6.11 -4.83 24.79
N PRO A 832 -5.62 -5.81 25.58
CA PRO A 832 -4.19 -6.13 25.65
C PRO A 832 -3.63 -6.65 24.31
N ALA A 833 -4.47 -7.15 23.41
CA ALA A 833 -4.06 -7.56 22.07
C ALA A 833 -3.65 -6.37 21.17
N GLN A 834 -4.26 -5.19 21.34
CA GLN A 834 -3.82 -3.95 20.68
C GLN A 834 -2.59 -3.33 21.37
N LEU A 835 -2.44 -3.53 22.69
CA LEU A 835 -1.22 -3.19 23.42
C LEU A 835 -0.01 -3.97 22.90
N GLU A 836 -0.10 -5.29 22.82
CA GLU A 836 0.94 -6.17 22.27
C GLU A 836 1.29 -5.79 20.82
N LYS A 837 0.27 -5.52 20.00
CA LYS A 837 0.46 -5.05 18.62
C LYS A 837 1.23 -3.73 18.57
N LEU A 838 0.82 -2.73 19.35
CA LEU A 838 1.50 -1.42 19.39
C LEU A 838 2.97 -1.56 19.82
N GLN A 839 3.26 -2.40 20.83
CA GLN A 839 4.64 -2.64 21.28
C GLN A 839 5.51 -3.28 20.18
N LYS A 840 4.98 -4.25 19.43
CA LYS A 840 5.66 -4.87 18.28
C LYS A 840 5.89 -3.87 17.14
N ASP A 841 4.85 -3.11 16.79
CA ASP A 841 4.90 -2.09 15.72
C ASP A 841 5.89 -0.97 16.06
N LEU A 842 5.87 -0.43 17.29
CA LEU A 842 6.82 0.58 17.77
C LEU A 842 8.26 0.06 17.74
N ARG A 843 8.50 -1.19 18.18
CA ARG A 843 9.85 -1.80 18.14
C ARG A 843 10.41 -1.83 16.72
N ARG A 844 9.60 -2.20 15.70
CA ARG A 844 10.00 -2.11 14.29
C ARG A 844 10.15 -0.65 13.85
N TYR A 845 9.17 0.19 14.12
CA TYR A 845 9.09 1.57 13.65
C TYR A 845 10.25 2.47 14.13
N LEU A 846 10.71 2.25 15.36
CA LEU A 846 11.80 2.99 15.98
C LEU A 846 13.18 2.51 15.51
N THR A 847 13.36 1.21 15.24
CA THR A 847 14.69 0.61 14.96
C THR A 847 14.94 0.27 13.49
N ARG A 848 13.91 0.18 12.64
CA ARG A 848 14.05 -0.06 11.18
C ARG A 848 14.90 1.02 10.53
N LYS A 849 15.70 0.66 9.51
CA LYS A 849 16.46 1.65 8.74
C LYS A 849 15.54 2.72 8.12
N ILE A 850 16.08 3.89 7.84
CA ILE A 850 15.34 5.00 7.23
C ILE A 850 16.23 5.79 6.27
N GLY A 851 15.64 6.33 5.21
CA GLY A 851 16.22 7.36 4.36
C GLY A 851 15.45 8.66 4.51
N PHE A 852 16.16 9.79 4.49
CA PHE A 852 15.64 11.15 4.55
C PHE A 852 15.81 11.86 3.19
N GLU A 853 15.04 12.93 2.96
CA GLU A 853 15.17 13.83 1.80
C GLU A 853 15.35 13.08 0.47
N ALA A 854 14.49 12.07 0.29
CA ALA A 854 14.62 11.09 -0.77
C ALA A 854 13.78 11.45 -1.99
N VAL A 855 14.25 11.01 -3.16
CA VAL A 855 13.49 11.07 -4.40
C VAL A 855 13.65 9.76 -5.16
N MET A 856 12.54 9.23 -5.68
CA MET A 856 12.54 8.06 -6.54
C MET A 856 12.13 8.46 -7.96
N ARG A 857 12.99 8.17 -8.94
CA ARG A 857 12.67 8.31 -10.36
C ARG A 857 12.64 6.95 -11.04
N ILE A 858 11.58 6.66 -11.77
CA ILE A 858 11.48 5.45 -12.59
C ILE A 858 11.72 5.83 -14.05
N ARG A 859 12.65 5.14 -14.70
CA ARG A 859 12.88 5.23 -16.15
C ARG A 859 12.42 3.94 -16.80
N CYS A 860 11.97 4.03 -18.03
CA CYS A 860 11.63 2.91 -18.87
C CYS A 860 12.24 3.07 -20.27
N THR A 861 12.08 2.06 -21.10
CA THR A 861 12.59 2.01 -22.47
C THR A 861 11.72 2.85 -23.41
N LYS A 862 12.32 3.50 -24.42
CA LYS A 862 11.61 4.38 -25.36
C LYS A 862 10.37 3.68 -25.94
N GLY A 863 9.23 4.38 -25.90
CA GLY A 863 7.91 3.87 -26.27
C GLY A 863 7.05 3.43 -25.09
N LEU A 864 7.64 3.20 -23.91
CA LEU A 864 6.90 3.06 -22.64
C LEU A 864 6.82 4.40 -21.92
N SER A 865 5.74 4.62 -21.17
CA SER A 865 5.55 5.78 -20.30
C SER A 865 4.83 5.44 -19.00
N ILE A 866 4.90 6.35 -18.02
CA ILE A 866 4.25 6.24 -16.71
C ILE A 866 2.92 6.98 -16.77
N HIS A 867 1.82 6.29 -16.44
CA HIS A 867 0.46 6.85 -16.45
C HIS A 867 0.01 7.26 -15.04
N THR A 868 0.13 6.39 -14.05
CA THR A 868 -0.35 6.63 -12.68
C THR A 868 0.64 6.06 -11.67
N PHE A 869 0.95 6.81 -10.60
CA PHE A 869 1.61 6.25 -9.42
C PHE A 869 0.58 5.96 -8.32
N HIS A 870 0.81 4.91 -7.54
CA HIS A 870 0.02 4.56 -6.35
C HIS A 870 0.98 4.26 -5.18
N GLY A 871 0.80 4.97 -4.06
CA GLY A 871 1.76 5.03 -2.95
C GLY A 871 1.39 6.13 -1.95
N ASN A 872 2.21 6.31 -0.93
CA ASN A 872 2.30 7.54 -0.15
C ASN A 872 3.55 8.32 -0.62
N PHE A 873 3.36 9.50 -1.20
CA PHE A 873 4.40 10.35 -1.80
C PHE A 873 3.83 11.73 -2.20
N PHE A 874 4.70 12.64 -2.66
CA PHE A 874 4.29 13.77 -3.50
C PHE A 874 4.90 13.66 -4.91
N VAL A 875 4.09 13.75 -5.95
CA VAL A 875 4.55 13.70 -7.35
C VAL A 875 5.14 15.06 -7.75
N ARG A 876 6.38 15.08 -8.27
CA ARG A 876 7.09 16.30 -8.72
C ARG A 876 7.16 16.43 -10.24
N SER A 877 7.24 15.32 -10.96
CA SER A 877 7.07 15.21 -12.41
C SER A 877 6.45 13.85 -12.75
N THR A 878 6.05 13.65 -14.01
CA THR A 878 5.44 12.39 -14.51
C THR A 878 6.26 11.13 -14.21
N ASP A 879 7.55 11.25 -13.90
CA ASP A 879 8.45 10.15 -13.57
C ASP A 879 9.11 10.26 -12.18
N LEU A 880 8.86 11.32 -11.39
CA LEU A 880 9.59 11.64 -10.15
C LEU A 880 8.68 11.76 -8.94
N LEU A 881 8.97 10.95 -7.92
CA LEU A 881 8.36 11.00 -6.59
C LEU A 881 9.30 11.69 -5.58
N SER A 882 8.72 12.60 -4.81
CA SER A 882 9.27 13.20 -3.59
C SER A 882 8.87 12.34 -2.40
N LEU A 883 9.87 11.90 -1.64
CA LEU A 883 9.77 10.97 -0.51
C LEU A 883 10.51 11.59 0.67
N ALA A 884 9.86 12.46 1.45
CA ALA A 884 10.51 13.19 2.54
C ALA A 884 11.21 12.24 3.53
N ASN A 885 10.58 11.09 3.79
CA ASN A 885 11.26 9.87 4.20
C ASN A 885 10.97 8.71 3.24
N ILE A 886 11.85 7.70 3.30
CA ILE A 886 11.62 6.35 2.77
C ILE A 886 11.98 5.33 3.84
N ASN A 887 11.11 4.33 4.03
CA ASN A 887 11.24 3.28 5.02
C ASN A 887 11.23 1.89 4.33
N PRO A 888 11.80 0.83 4.94
CA PRO A 888 11.96 -0.48 4.31
C PRO A 888 10.68 -1.27 4.12
N ASP A 889 9.54 -0.76 4.56
CA ASP A 889 8.28 -1.48 4.63
C ASP A 889 7.26 -0.99 3.60
N SER A 890 7.49 0.19 2.99
CA SER A 890 6.61 0.74 1.96
C SER A 890 6.79 0.09 0.59
N GLY A 891 5.69 -0.45 0.06
CA GLY A 891 5.49 -0.80 -1.33
C GLY A 891 4.92 0.37 -2.16
N PHE A 892 5.10 0.30 -3.47
CA PHE A 892 4.55 1.23 -4.46
C PHE A 892 4.05 0.45 -5.68
N ALA A 893 2.99 0.94 -6.33
CA ALA A 893 2.51 0.42 -7.60
C ALA A 893 2.46 1.53 -8.67
N VAL A 894 2.63 1.18 -9.94
CA VAL A 894 2.70 2.15 -11.05
C VAL A 894 1.97 1.58 -12.26
N GLN A 895 0.98 2.30 -12.78
CA GLN A 895 0.34 2.01 -14.06
C GLN A 895 1.21 2.56 -15.20
N MET A 896 1.42 1.76 -16.24
CA MET A 896 2.25 2.09 -17.40
C MET A 896 1.43 2.09 -18.70
N SER A 897 1.92 2.80 -19.70
CA SER A 897 1.34 2.91 -21.04
C SER A 897 2.39 2.67 -22.13
N ILE A 898 1.94 2.34 -23.34
CA ILE A 898 2.77 2.20 -24.54
C ILE A 898 2.39 3.35 -25.50
N GLU A 899 3.27 4.35 -25.64
CA GLU A 899 3.07 5.50 -26.52
C GLU A 899 3.65 5.30 -27.92
N GLU A 900 4.77 4.56 -28.02
CA GLU A 900 5.36 4.16 -29.30
C GLU A 900 5.49 2.64 -29.40
N SER A 901 5.50 2.10 -30.62
CA SER A 901 5.73 0.66 -30.82
C SER A 901 7.14 0.25 -30.40
N LEU A 902 7.24 -0.86 -29.66
CA LEU A 902 8.50 -1.45 -29.22
C LEU A 902 9.15 -2.36 -30.29
N ALA A 903 8.66 -2.33 -31.53
CA ALA A 903 9.04 -3.28 -32.60
C ALA A 903 10.54 -3.27 -32.95
N ASP A 904 11.24 -2.17 -32.71
CA ASP A 904 12.70 -2.04 -32.92
C ASP A 904 13.54 -2.87 -31.91
N THR A 905 12.90 -3.50 -30.91
CA THR A 905 13.58 -4.21 -29.81
C THR A 905 12.84 -5.44 -29.29
N SER A 906 13.58 -6.51 -29.03
CA SER A 906 13.08 -7.73 -28.37
C SER A 906 13.08 -7.66 -26.83
N LEU A 907 13.60 -6.60 -26.22
CA LEU A 907 13.73 -6.43 -24.78
C LEU A 907 13.25 -5.03 -24.35
N ALA A 908 12.49 -4.97 -23.27
CA ALA A 908 12.10 -3.75 -22.57
C ALA A 908 12.71 -3.74 -21.16
N CYS A 909 13.30 -2.63 -20.78
CA CYS A 909 13.89 -2.41 -19.46
C CYS A 909 13.16 -1.31 -18.67
N PHE A 910 13.14 -1.48 -17.36
CA PHE A 910 12.65 -0.52 -16.36
C PHE A 910 13.74 -0.32 -15.29
N GLN A 911 13.97 0.92 -14.85
CA GLN A 911 14.98 1.23 -13.84
C GLN A 911 14.43 2.22 -12.81
N ALA A 912 14.24 1.76 -11.58
CA ALA A 912 13.95 2.60 -10.43
C ALA A 912 15.27 3.07 -9.80
N ALA A 913 15.40 4.37 -9.56
CA ALA A 913 16.55 4.96 -8.88
C ALA A 913 16.07 5.83 -7.69
N LEU A 914 16.40 5.38 -6.48
CA LEU A 914 16.08 6.01 -5.20
C LEU A 914 17.33 6.74 -4.68
N LEU A 915 17.38 8.06 -4.85
CA LEU A 915 18.38 8.93 -4.23
C LEU A 915 17.88 9.31 -2.83
N TYR A 916 18.69 9.14 -1.78
CA TYR A 916 18.29 9.44 -0.40
C TYR A 916 19.50 9.79 0.48
N THR A 917 19.24 10.41 1.64
CA THR A 917 20.22 10.61 2.71
C THR A 917 20.03 9.52 3.76
N SER A 918 21.06 8.71 3.98
CA SER A 918 21.06 7.69 5.03
C SER A 918 21.19 8.31 6.43
N SER A 919 20.69 7.62 7.45
CA SER A 919 20.79 8.00 8.87
C SER A 919 22.21 8.20 9.43
N LYS A 920 23.25 7.96 8.64
CA LYS A 920 24.66 8.21 8.96
C LYS A 920 25.26 9.36 8.11
N GLY A 921 24.43 10.32 7.69
CA GLY A 921 24.83 11.51 6.94
C GLY A 921 25.37 11.27 5.51
N LYS A 922 25.28 10.05 4.96
CA LYS A 922 25.75 9.77 3.60
C LYS A 922 24.62 9.81 2.58
N ARG A 923 24.77 10.62 1.53
CA ARG A 923 23.91 10.60 0.33
C ARG A 923 24.19 9.31 -0.45
N ARG A 924 23.14 8.58 -0.82
CA ARG A 924 23.23 7.30 -1.55
C ARG A 924 22.19 7.21 -2.66
N ILE A 925 22.47 6.40 -3.68
CA ILE A 925 21.54 6.11 -4.77
C ILE A 925 21.39 4.59 -4.88
N ARG A 926 20.23 4.07 -4.47
CA ARG A 926 19.87 2.67 -4.72
C ARG A 926 19.22 2.56 -6.10
N VAL A 927 19.70 1.62 -6.92
CA VAL A 927 19.19 1.39 -8.28
C VAL A 927 18.72 -0.04 -8.41
N HIS A 928 17.53 -0.23 -9.00
CA HIS A 928 16.96 -1.52 -9.38
C HIS A 928 16.63 -1.50 -10.87
N THR A 929 17.19 -2.43 -11.65
CA THR A 929 16.93 -2.53 -13.09
C THR A 929 16.29 -3.88 -13.43
N LEU A 930 15.06 -3.85 -13.94
CA LEU A 930 14.29 -5.01 -14.40
C LEU A 930 14.34 -5.05 -15.94
N CYS A 931 14.70 -6.20 -16.51
CA CYS A 931 14.59 -6.47 -17.95
C CYS A 931 13.51 -7.53 -18.20
N LEU A 932 12.77 -7.38 -19.30
CA LEU A 932 11.65 -8.22 -19.73
C LEU A 932 11.66 -8.38 -21.26
N PRO A 933 11.27 -9.53 -21.83
CA PRO A 933 11.06 -9.69 -23.28
C PRO A 933 9.87 -8.88 -23.82
N VAL A 934 9.91 -8.55 -25.11
CA VAL A 934 8.83 -7.91 -25.87
C VAL A 934 8.20 -8.93 -26.82
N VAL A 935 6.87 -9.03 -26.82
CA VAL A 935 6.10 -10.03 -27.59
C VAL A 935 5.02 -9.40 -28.48
N SER A 936 4.73 -10.04 -29.60
CA SER A 936 3.77 -9.56 -30.62
C SER A 936 2.44 -10.33 -30.64
N GLN A 937 2.33 -11.48 -29.96
CA GLN A 937 1.10 -12.28 -29.90
C GLN A 937 0.41 -12.14 -28.53
N VAL A 938 -0.91 -12.26 -28.50
CA VAL A 938 -1.70 -12.10 -27.27
C VAL A 938 -1.59 -13.33 -26.35
N THR A 939 -1.34 -14.51 -26.92
CA THR A 939 -0.98 -15.74 -26.20
C THR A 939 0.22 -15.51 -25.30
N ASP A 940 1.26 -14.89 -25.84
CA ASP A 940 2.56 -14.77 -25.19
C ASP A 940 2.47 -13.76 -24.02
N VAL A 941 1.58 -12.76 -24.15
CA VAL A 941 1.20 -11.84 -23.07
C VAL A 941 0.43 -12.56 -21.95
N PHE A 942 -0.46 -13.51 -22.28
CA PHE A 942 -1.15 -14.32 -21.27
C PHE A 942 -0.21 -15.33 -20.56
N ALA A 943 0.78 -15.87 -21.27
CA ALA A 943 1.80 -16.76 -20.69
C ALA A 943 2.66 -16.02 -19.65
N GLY A 944 3.03 -14.77 -19.92
CA GLY A 944 3.80 -13.92 -19.02
C GLY A 944 2.98 -13.16 -17.97
N ALA A 945 1.70 -13.50 -17.74
CA ALA A 945 0.83 -12.71 -16.86
C ALA A 945 1.06 -13.02 -15.36
N ASP A 946 1.43 -11.99 -14.58
CA ASP A 946 1.62 -12.10 -13.13
C ASP A 946 0.31 -11.79 -12.39
N VAL A 947 -0.48 -12.83 -12.13
CA VAL A 947 -1.81 -12.72 -11.51
C VAL A 947 -1.81 -11.98 -10.17
N GLN A 948 -0.77 -12.12 -9.35
CA GLN A 948 -0.66 -11.41 -8.06
C GLN A 948 -0.40 -9.91 -8.28
N ALA A 949 0.56 -9.56 -9.15
CA ALA A 949 0.87 -8.17 -9.47
C ALA A 949 -0.34 -7.48 -10.14
N ILE A 950 -1.06 -8.18 -11.03
CA ILE A 950 -2.30 -7.71 -11.66
C ILE A 950 -3.36 -7.41 -10.58
N THR A 951 -3.61 -8.34 -9.65
CA THR A 951 -4.55 -8.14 -8.52
C THR A 951 -4.15 -6.93 -7.67
N CYS A 952 -2.87 -6.77 -7.34
CA CYS A 952 -2.37 -5.64 -6.53
C CYS A 952 -2.54 -4.29 -7.22
N LEU A 953 -2.29 -4.21 -8.53
CA LEU A 953 -2.50 -3.00 -9.32
C LEU A 953 -4.00 -2.66 -9.45
N LEU A 954 -4.84 -3.65 -9.74
CA LEU A 954 -6.30 -3.47 -9.82
C LEU A 954 -6.91 -3.06 -8.48
N ALA A 955 -6.40 -3.56 -7.35
CA ALA A 955 -6.81 -3.11 -6.03
C ALA A 955 -6.54 -1.61 -5.83
N ASN A 956 -5.35 -1.14 -6.22
CA ASN A 956 -4.98 0.28 -6.18
C ASN A 956 -5.89 1.13 -7.08
N MET A 957 -6.12 0.70 -8.33
CA MET A 957 -7.02 1.38 -9.29
C MET A 957 -8.49 1.40 -8.82
N ALA A 958 -8.97 0.34 -8.15
CA ALA A 958 -10.31 0.27 -7.60
C ALA A 958 -10.49 1.20 -6.39
N ILE A 959 -9.46 1.34 -5.54
CA ILE A 959 -9.49 2.26 -4.39
C ILE A 959 -9.51 3.71 -4.86
N ASP A 960 -8.62 4.09 -5.79
CA ASP A 960 -8.57 5.46 -6.30
C ASP A 960 -9.91 5.85 -6.96
N ARG A 961 -10.55 4.92 -7.69
CA ARG A 961 -11.88 5.14 -8.29
C ARG A 961 -13.05 5.03 -7.30
N SER A 962 -12.87 4.35 -6.16
CA SER A 962 -13.85 4.38 -5.05
C SER A 962 -13.95 5.76 -4.41
N VAL A 963 -12.85 6.53 -4.42
CA VAL A 963 -12.78 7.89 -3.89
C VAL A 963 -13.10 8.94 -4.96
N ALA A 964 -12.68 8.73 -6.21
CA ALA A 964 -12.88 9.68 -7.31
C ALA A 964 -14.23 9.57 -8.05
N SER A 965 -14.94 8.44 -7.91
CA SER A 965 -16.27 8.23 -8.52
C SER A 965 -17.21 7.61 -7.49
N SER A 966 -17.30 6.28 -7.42
CA SER A 966 -18.04 5.59 -6.36
C SER A 966 -17.51 4.18 -6.10
N LEU A 967 -17.86 3.65 -4.93
CA LEU A 967 -17.62 2.25 -4.57
C LEU A 967 -18.35 1.26 -5.51
N SER A 968 -19.46 1.67 -6.15
CA SER A 968 -20.19 0.82 -7.08
C SER A 968 -19.38 0.60 -8.35
N ASP A 969 -18.95 1.69 -9.00
CA ASP A 969 -18.18 1.64 -10.25
C ASP A 969 -16.84 0.91 -10.02
N ALA A 970 -16.21 1.16 -8.87
CA ALA A 970 -14.98 0.48 -8.46
C ALA A 970 -15.14 -1.06 -8.48
N ARG A 971 -16.23 -1.56 -7.88
CA ARG A 971 -16.59 -2.98 -7.85
C ARG A 971 -16.98 -3.51 -9.23
N GLU A 972 -17.81 -2.78 -9.97
CA GLU A 972 -18.28 -3.19 -11.29
C GLU A 972 -17.11 -3.41 -12.27
N ALA A 973 -16.17 -2.46 -12.35
CA ALA A 973 -15.03 -2.60 -13.25
C ALA A 973 -14.03 -3.68 -12.82
N LEU A 974 -14.02 -4.12 -11.55
CA LEU A 974 -13.28 -5.32 -11.14
C LEU A 974 -13.93 -6.58 -11.70
N VAL A 975 -15.28 -6.66 -11.71
CA VAL A 975 -16.02 -7.74 -12.40
C VAL A 975 -15.76 -7.68 -13.90
N ASN A 976 -15.87 -6.48 -14.51
CA ASN A 976 -15.66 -6.32 -15.94
C ASN A 976 -14.22 -6.66 -16.36
N ALA A 977 -13.20 -6.40 -15.52
CA ALA A 977 -11.82 -6.86 -15.78
C ALA A 977 -11.70 -8.40 -15.89
N VAL A 978 -12.53 -9.16 -15.17
CA VAL A 978 -12.61 -10.63 -15.32
C VAL A 978 -13.35 -11.02 -16.60
N VAL A 979 -14.49 -10.37 -16.89
CA VAL A 979 -15.30 -10.64 -18.09
C VAL A 979 -14.50 -10.34 -19.36
N ASP A 980 -13.87 -9.17 -19.44
CA ASP A 980 -13.04 -8.72 -20.56
C ASP A 980 -11.86 -9.66 -20.81
N LEU A 981 -11.12 -10.03 -19.75
CA LEU A 981 -9.95 -10.90 -19.84
C LEU A 981 -10.30 -12.29 -20.37
N LEU A 982 -11.31 -12.93 -19.77
CA LEU A 982 -11.69 -14.29 -20.16
C LEU A 982 -12.36 -14.31 -21.53
N SER A 983 -13.03 -13.23 -21.94
CA SER A 983 -13.54 -13.05 -23.30
C SER A 983 -12.40 -12.88 -24.30
N ALA A 984 -11.41 -12.03 -24.02
CA ALA A 984 -10.22 -11.85 -24.85
C ALA A 984 -9.42 -13.15 -25.02
N TYR A 985 -9.24 -13.90 -23.93
CA TYR A 985 -8.60 -15.22 -23.98
C TYR A 985 -9.38 -16.20 -24.85
N ARG A 986 -10.70 -16.35 -24.62
CA ARG A 986 -11.58 -17.23 -25.41
C ARG A 986 -11.57 -16.87 -26.89
N SER A 987 -11.56 -15.59 -27.24
CA SER A 987 -11.44 -15.11 -28.64
C SER A 987 -10.05 -15.33 -29.26
N SER A 988 -9.01 -15.56 -28.44
CA SER A 988 -7.65 -15.80 -28.92
C SER A 988 -7.32 -17.28 -29.17
N VAL A 989 -7.96 -18.21 -28.45
CA VAL A 989 -7.69 -19.65 -28.54
C VAL A 989 -8.73 -20.34 -29.43
N SER A 990 -8.47 -20.39 -30.73
CA SER A 990 -9.45 -20.74 -31.77
C SER A 990 -10.11 -22.12 -31.68
N ASN A 991 -9.56 -23.05 -30.88
CA ASN A 991 -10.08 -24.41 -30.71
C ASN A 991 -11.00 -24.59 -29.48
N LEU A 992 -11.29 -23.52 -28.73
CA LEU A 992 -12.01 -23.59 -27.45
C LEU A 992 -13.55 -23.62 -27.63
N GLN A 993 -14.06 -24.68 -28.27
CA GLN A 993 -15.50 -25.02 -28.30
C GLN A 993 -16.05 -25.50 -26.93
N GLN A 994 -15.27 -25.39 -25.85
CA GLN A 994 -15.67 -25.83 -24.52
C GLN A 994 -16.79 -24.94 -23.96
N SER A 995 -17.84 -25.57 -23.43
CA SER A 995 -18.84 -24.90 -22.61
C SER A 995 -18.31 -24.74 -21.18
N GLY A 996 -18.26 -23.51 -20.68
CA GLY A 996 -17.81 -23.19 -19.33
C GLY A 996 -17.15 -21.82 -19.23
N VAL A 997 -16.42 -21.61 -18.14
CA VAL A 997 -15.57 -20.43 -17.90
C VAL A 997 -14.13 -20.92 -17.94
N VAL A 998 -13.41 -20.59 -19.02
CA VAL A 998 -12.07 -21.16 -19.27
C VAL A 998 -11.01 -20.05 -19.24
N ALA A 999 -9.96 -20.27 -18.45
CA ALA A 999 -8.80 -19.38 -18.30
C ALA A 999 -7.50 -20.11 -18.74
N PRO A 1000 -6.41 -19.40 -19.04
CA PRO A 1000 -5.08 -20.01 -19.06
C PRO A 1000 -4.62 -20.27 -17.61
N ALA A 1001 -3.80 -21.29 -17.40
CA ALA A 1001 -3.35 -21.70 -16.07
C ALA A 1001 -2.66 -20.57 -15.28
N ALA A 1002 -1.89 -19.70 -15.94
CA ALA A 1002 -1.27 -18.51 -15.33
C ALA A 1002 -2.28 -17.56 -14.65
N LEU A 1003 -3.52 -17.52 -15.13
CA LEU A 1003 -4.60 -16.63 -14.67
C LEU A 1003 -5.76 -17.39 -14.00
N ARG A 1004 -5.63 -18.69 -13.71
CA ARG A 1004 -6.72 -19.49 -13.10
C ARG A 1004 -7.21 -18.97 -11.75
N LEU A 1005 -6.32 -18.30 -10.99
CA LEU A 1005 -6.65 -17.67 -9.70
C LEU A 1005 -7.26 -16.27 -9.82
N PHE A 1006 -7.27 -15.66 -11.03
CA PHE A 1006 -7.68 -14.27 -11.19
C PHE A 1006 -9.14 -14.00 -10.78
N PRO A 1007 -10.14 -14.82 -11.17
CA PRO A 1007 -11.52 -14.60 -10.71
C PRO A 1007 -11.68 -14.80 -9.19
N LEU A 1008 -10.90 -15.71 -8.60
CA LEU A 1008 -10.89 -15.96 -7.16
C LEU A 1008 -10.34 -14.73 -6.39
N TYR A 1009 -9.19 -14.19 -6.80
CA TYR A 1009 -8.62 -12.98 -6.20
C TYR A 1009 -9.49 -11.74 -6.41
N VAL A 1010 -10.22 -11.63 -7.53
CA VAL A 1010 -11.20 -10.55 -7.74
C VAL A 1010 -12.42 -10.71 -6.83
N LEU A 1011 -12.97 -11.92 -6.65
CA LEU A 1011 -14.04 -12.15 -5.67
C LEU A 1011 -13.58 -11.82 -4.23
N ALA A 1012 -12.35 -12.19 -3.90
CA ALA A 1012 -11.75 -11.90 -2.61
C ALA A 1012 -11.58 -10.38 -2.38
N LEU A 1013 -11.09 -9.63 -3.38
CA LEU A 1013 -11.10 -8.17 -3.37
C LEU A 1013 -12.50 -7.59 -3.14
N LEU A 1014 -13.53 -8.12 -3.80
CA LEU A 1014 -14.93 -7.70 -3.65
C LEU A 1014 -15.53 -8.00 -2.26
N LYS A 1015 -14.89 -8.86 -1.45
CA LYS A 1015 -15.24 -9.17 -0.04
C LYS A 1015 -14.36 -8.46 1.00
N GLN A 1016 -13.23 -7.89 0.58
CA GLN A 1016 -12.28 -7.19 1.46
C GLN A 1016 -12.89 -5.92 2.06
N LYS A 1017 -12.56 -5.58 3.33
CA LYS A 1017 -13.05 -4.40 4.08
C LYS A 1017 -13.09 -3.10 3.26
N ALA A 1018 -12.07 -2.82 2.44
CA ALA A 1018 -12.02 -1.63 1.58
C ALA A 1018 -13.19 -1.56 0.59
N LEU A 1019 -13.51 -2.66 -0.08
CA LEU A 1019 -14.42 -2.70 -1.23
C LEU A 1019 -15.79 -3.36 -0.96
N ARG A 1020 -15.96 -4.06 0.18
CA ARG A 1020 -17.19 -4.80 0.51
C ARG A 1020 -18.42 -3.93 0.77
N THR A 1021 -19.60 -4.47 0.51
CA THR A 1021 -20.92 -3.84 0.65
C THR A 1021 -21.91 -4.78 1.35
N GLY A 1022 -22.96 -4.25 1.98
CA GLY A 1022 -23.97 -5.04 2.70
C GLY A 1022 -23.54 -5.52 4.10
N THR A 1023 -22.25 -5.84 4.30
CA THR A 1023 -21.69 -6.14 5.64
C THR A 1023 -21.30 -4.85 6.36
N SER A 1024 -21.75 -4.69 7.61
CA SER A 1024 -21.39 -3.55 8.46
C SER A 1024 -19.87 -3.34 8.53
N THR A 1025 -19.42 -2.13 8.22
CA THR A 1025 -18.01 -1.74 8.18
C THR A 1025 -17.89 -0.29 8.61
N ARG A 1026 -17.11 0.01 9.66
CA ARG A 1026 -16.85 1.40 10.09
C ARG A 1026 -16.11 2.15 8.99
N LEU A 1027 -16.31 3.46 8.87
CA LEU A 1027 -15.64 4.27 7.86
C LEU A 1027 -14.11 4.23 8.04
N ASP A 1028 -13.61 4.35 9.27
CA ASP A 1028 -12.17 4.29 9.55
C ASP A 1028 -11.55 2.89 9.29
N ASP A 1029 -12.27 1.80 9.57
CA ASP A 1029 -11.86 0.43 9.18
C ASP A 1029 -11.65 0.30 7.67
N ARG A 1030 -12.58 0.87 6.89
CA ARG A 1030 -12.57 0.84 5.43
C ARG A 1030 -11.43 1.70 4.88
N VAL A 1031 -11.27 2.91 5.39
CA VAL A 1031 -10.20 3.82 4.98
C VAL A 1031 -8.83 3.27 5.35
N PHE A 1032 -8.67 2.65 6.53
CA PHE A 1032 -7.41 2.02 6.90
C PHE A 1032 -7.06 0.87 5.94
N ALA A 1033 -8.02 -0.01 5.61
CA ALA A 1033 -7.81 -1.04 4.60
C ALA A 1033 -7.45 -0.46 3.22
N MET A 1034 -8.05 0.67 2.81
CA MET A 1034 -7.64 1.40 1.61
C MET A 1034 -6.21 1.96 1.71
N CYS A 1035 -5.76 2.43 2.88
CA CYS A 1035 -4.40 2.95 3.08
C CYS A 1035 -3.34 1.85 3.01
N GLU A 1036 -3.63 0.68 3.58
CA GLU A 1036 -2.76 -0.49 3.50
C GLU A 1036 -2.51 -0.92 2.05
N PHE A 1037 -3.57 -1.10 1.24
CA PHE A 1037 -3.43 -1.43 -0.19
C PHE A 1037 -2.60 -0.42 -1.01
N LYS A 1038 -2.60 0.87 -0.62
CA LYS A 1038 -1.79 1.90 -1.26
C LYS A 1038 -0.31 1.86 -0.87
N SER A 1039 0.08 1.17 0.20
CA SER A 1039 1.42 1.34 0.81
C SER A 1039 2.12 0.05 1.28
N GLN A 1040 1.42 -1.09 1.35
CA GLN A 1040 2.00 -2.38 1.72
C GLN A 1040 2.69 -3.08 0.54
N PRO A 1041 3.73 -3.91 0.76
CA PRO A 1041 4.37 -4.70 -0.29
C PRO A 1041 3.46 -5.83 -0.81
N LEU A 1042 3.71 -6.29 -2.04
CA LEU A 1042 2.88 -7.27 -2.75
C LEU A 1042 2.52 -8.52 -1.93
N GLN A 1043 3.48 -9.11 -1.21
CA GLN A 1043 3.24 -10.31 -0.41
C GLN A 1043 2.23 -10.06 0.73
N GLN A 1044 2.30 -8.89 1.37
CA GLN A 1044 1.36 -8.50 2.43
C GLN A 1044 -0.02 -8.17 1.84
N VAL A 1045 -0.05 -7.46 0.71
CA VAL A 1045 -1.29 -7.19 -0.04
C VAL A 1045 -1.99 -8.49 -0.43
N MET A 1046 -1.26 -9.52 -0.90
CA MET A 1046 -1.88 -10.80 -1.24
C MET A 1046 -2.49 -11.51 -0.03
N ARG A 1047 -1.82 -11.53 1.13
CA ARG A 1047 -2.41 -12.09 2.37
C ARG A 1047 -3.61 -11.30 2.90
N MET A 1048 -3.72 -10.01 2.57
CA MET A 1048 -4.90 -9.18 2.85
C MET A 1048 -6.06 -9.39 1.88
N VAL A 1049 -5.81 -9.95 0.70
CA VAL A 1049 -6.82 -10.30 -0.32
C VAL A 1049 -7.29 -11.73 -0.09
N HIS A 1050 -6.36 -12.67 -0.06
CA HIS A 1050 -6.58 -14.10 0.08
C HIS A 1050 -5.58 -14.61 1.13
N PRO A 1051 -5.96 -14.65 2.42
CA PRO A 1051 -5.16 -15.25 3.49
C PRO A 1051 -4.64 -16.65 3.17
N ASP A 1052 -3.49 -17.01 3.75
CA ASP A 1052 -2.95 -18.37 3.67
C ASP A 1052 -3.61 -19.22 4.77
N LEU A 1053 -4.30 -20.32 4.43
CA LEU A 1053 -4.96 -21.23 5.38
C LEU A 1053 -4.24 -22.57 5.44
N TYR A 1054 -3.94 -23.04 6.65
CA TYR A 1054 -3.23 -24.28 6.94
C TYR A 1054 -4.00 -25.12 7.97
N ARG A 1055 -3.94 -26.45 7.85
CA ARG A 1055 -4.25 -27.35 8.97
C ARG A 1055 -2.99 -27.52 9.83
N VAL A 1056 -3.15 -27.56 11.15
CA VAL A 1056 -2.02 -27.58 12.11
C VAL A 1056 -2.17 -28.58 13.26
N ASP A 1057 -3.27 -29.35 13.35
CA ASP A 1057 -3.37 -30.47 14.29
C ASP A 1057 -2.60 -31.73 13.85
N ASP A 1058 -2.19 -31.79 12.58
CA ASP A 1058 -1.48 -32.91 11.95
C ASP A 1058 -0.11 -32.53 11.35
N LEU A 1059 0.58 -31.54 11.93
CA LEU A 1059 1.93 -31.11 11.51
C LEU A 1059 2.95 -32.26 11.61
N SER A 1060 3.60 -32.57 10.48
CA SER A 1060 4.65 -33.59 10.35
C SER A 1060 5.95 -32.99 9.81
N ASP A 1061 7.01 -33.81 9.82
CA ASP A 1061 8.32 -33.46 9.27
C ASP A 1061 8.44 -33.81 7.76
N GLU A 1062 7.37 -34.34 7.14
CA GLU A 1062 7.36 -34.70 5.72
C GLU A 1062 7.39 -33.45 4.84
N GLY A 1063 8.47 -33.25 4.09
CA GLY A 1063 8.69 -32.04 3.29
C GLY A 1063 9.04 -30.80 4.11
N ALA A 1064 9.33 -30.96 5.41
CA ALA A 1064 9.81 -29.88 6.26
C ALA A 1064 11.15 -29.31 5.77
N LEU A 1065 11.34 -28.00 5.97
CA LEU A 1065 12.61 -27.34 5.69
C LEU A 1065 13.61 -27.61 6.82
N GLN A 1066 14.87 -27.87 6.48
CA GLN A 1066 15.97 -27.93 7.44
C GLN A 1066 16.73 -26.60 7.40
N LEU A 1067 16.65 -25.82 8.47
CA LEU A 1067 17.15 -24.45 8.56
C LEU A 1067 17.93 -24.28 9.87
N ASN A 1068 19.26 -24.16 9.79
CA ASN A 1068 20.14 -23.89 10.94
C ASN A 1068 19.84 -24.81 12.14
N ASP A 1069 19.94 -26.13 11.93
CA ASP A 1069 19.65 -27.19 12.91
C ASP A 1069 18.19 -27.29 13.42
N HIS A 1070 17.27 -26.49 12.88
CA HIS A 1070 15.83 -26.59 13.15
C HIS A 1070 15.05 -27.18 11.97
N THR A 1071 14.12 -28.10 12.27
CA THR A 1071 13.14 -28.64 11.31
C THR A 1071 11.86 -27.80 11.34
N VAL A 1072 11.48 -27.22 10.20
CA VAL A 1072 10.30 -26.36 10.06
C VAL A 1072 9.24 -27.03 9.18
N PRO A 1073 8.09 -27.46 9.74
CA PRO A 1073 7.00 -28.05 8.97
C PRO A 1073 6.54 -27.19 7.80
N GLN A 1074 6.07 -27.84 6.72
CA GLN A 1074 5.51 -27.17 5.53
C GLN A 1074 4.09 -27.71 5.24
N PRO A 1075 3.09 -27.38 6.09
CA PRO A 1075 1.70 -27.76 5.85
C PRO A 1075 1.18 -27.16 4.54
N ARG A 1076 0.29 -27.89 3.86
CA ARG A 1076 -0.26 -27.47 2.57
C ARG A 1076 -1.27 -26.33 2.72
N LEU A 1077 -1.26 -25.41 1.76
CA LEU A 1077 -2.29 -24.39 1.62
C LEU A 1077 -3.66 -25.01 1.33
N LEU A 1078 -4.68 -24.47 1.99
CA LEU A 1078 -6.09 -24.84 1.86
C LEU A 1078 -6.89 -23.69 1.24
N GLN A 1079 -7.95 -24.05 0.53
CA GLN A 1079 -8.95 -23.10 0.01
C GLN A 1079 -9.72 -22.41 1.14
N LEU A 1080 -10.11 -21.16 0.90
CA LEU A 1080 -10.79 -20.29 1.86
C LEU A 1080 -12.30 -20.56 1.86
N THR A 1081 -12.66 -21.79 2.23
CA THR A 1081 -14.03 -22.28 2.37
C THR A 1081 -14.18 -23.13 3.63
N ALA A 1082 -15.33 -23.04 4.28
CA ALA A 1082 -15.73 -23.90 5.38
C ALA A 1082 -15.78 -25.39 5.00
N GLU A 1083 -15.83 -25.77 3.70
CA GLU A 1083 -15.71 -27.16 3.25
C GLU A 1083 -14.38 -27.81 3.71
N LYS A 1084 -13.31 -27.04 3.98
CA LYS A 1084 -12.02 -27.57 4.47
C LYS A 1084 -11.93 -27.67 6.02
N LEU A 1085 -12.87 -27.08 6.76
CA LEU A 1085 -12.78 -26.94 8.23
C LEU A 1085 -13.43 -28.12 8.97
N THR A 1086 -12.65 -29.18 9.21
CA THR A 1086 -13.09 -30.33 10.00
C THR A 1086 -13.29 -29.95 11.48
N ARG A 1087 -14.40 -30.37 12.09
CA ARG A 1087 -14.68 -30.12 13.53
C ARG A 1087 -13.67 -30.73 14.49
N GLU A 1088 -12.90 -31.72 14.02
CA GLU A 1088 -11.88 -32.47 14.74
C GLU A 1088 -10.47 -31.87 14.61
N GLY A 1089 -10.31 -30.83 13.79
CA GLY A 1089 -9.01 -30.21 13.51
C GLY A 1089 -8.79 -28.84 14.15
N ALA A 1090 -7.55 -28.36 14.01
CA ALA A 1090 -7.12 -27.00 14.32
C ALA A 1090 -6.49 -26.37 13.08
N PHE A 1091 -6.85 -25.13 12.79
CA PHE A 1091 -6.53 -24.47 11.53
C PHE A 1091 -5.93 -23.09 11.77
N LEU A 1092 -4.73 -22.86 11.24
CA LEU A 1092 -4.07 -21.57 11.27
C LEU A 1092 -4.37 -20.81 9.97
N MET A 1093 -4.97 -19.63 10.08
CA MET A 1093 -5.16 -18.70 8.98
C MET A 1093 -4.26 -17.48 9.17
N ASP A 1094 -3.60 -17.07 8.09
CA ASP A 1094 -2.63 -15.98 8.06
C ASP A 1094 -3.11 -14.86 7.14
N CYS A 1095 -3.62 -13.79 7.75
CA CYS A 1095 -4.13 -12.61 7.05
C CYS A 1095 -3.05 -11.52 6.91
N GLY A 1096 -1.76 -11.87 7.01
CA GLY A 1096 -0.64 -10.95 6.89
C GLY A 1096 -0.34 -10.17 8.17
N SER A 1097 -1.32 -9.39 8.65
CA SER A 1097 -1.22 -8.53 9.86
C SER A 1097 -1.80 -9.16 11.14
N VAL A 1098 -2.48 -10.31 11.00
CA VAL A 1098 -3.08 -11.08 12.09
C VAL A 1098 -3.03 -12.56 11.74
N LEU A 1099 -2.77 -13.40 12.75
CA LEU A 1099 -2.89 -14.85 12.67
C LEU A 1099 -4.12 -15.30 13.48
N TYR A 1100 -4.92 -16.21 12.93
CA TYR A 1100 -6.05 -16.82 13.62
C TYR A 1100 -5.85 -18.33 13.72
N LEU A 1101 -5.80 -18.87 14.94
CA LEU A 1101 -5.84 -20.32 15.18
C LEU A 1101 -7.27 -20.72 15.55
N TRP A 1102 -8.05 -21.17 14.57
CA TRP A 1102 -9.40 -21.68 14.83
C TRP A 1102 -9.33 -23.13 15.33
N VAL A 1103 -10.01 -23.40 16.45
CA VAL A 1103 -10.01 -24.71 17.11
C VAL A 1103 -11.41 -25.31 17.06
N GLY A 1104 -11.54 -26.40 16.30
CA GLY A 1104 -12.81 -27.12 16.13
C GLY A 1104 -13.35 -27.67 17.45
N ARG A 1105 -14.68 -27.70 17.58
CA ARG A 1105 -15.36 -28.11 18.83
C ARG A 1105 -15.06 -29.55 19.28
N ALA A 1106 -14.64 -30.42 18.36
CA ALA A 1106 -14.25 -31.80 18.62
C ALA A 1106 -12.73 -32.02 18.39
N CYS A 1107 -11.93 -30.95 18.46
CA CYS A 1107 -10.49 -31.02 18.22
C CYS A 1107 -9.80 -32.03 19.15
N ASN A 1108 -8.89 -32.82 18.58
CA ASN A 1108 -8.15 -33.88 19.26
C ASN A 1108 -7.52 -33.38 20.58
N GLU A 1109 -7.84 -34.04 21.70
CA GLU A 1109 -7.33 -33.73 23.04
C GLU A 1109 -5.79 -33.72 23.11
N GLY A 1110 -5.12 -34.50 22.25
CA GLY A 1110 -3.67 -34.43 22.07
C GLY A 1110 -3.19 -33.03 21.67
N PHE A 1111 -3.79 -32.41 20.65
CA PHE A 1111 -3.43 -31.05 20.25
C PHE A 1111 -3.76 -30.03 21.35
N LEU A 1112 -4.92 -30.17 22.00
CA LEU A 1112 -5.33 -29.26 23.07
C LEU A 1112 -4.34 -29.27 24.24
N ARG A 1113 -3.92 -30.46 24.67
CA ARG A 1113 -2.95 -30.64 25.77
C ARG A 1113 -1.54 -30.26 25.34
N ASP A 1114 -1.06 -30.80 24.23
CA ASP A 1114 0.36 -30.78 23.86
C ASP A 1114 0.76 -29.50 23.10
N VAL A 1115 -0.20 -28.73 22.56
CA VAL A 1115 0.06 -27.44 21.87
C VAL A 1115 -0.57 -26.26 22.60
N LEU A 1116 -1.78 -26.39 23.15
CA LEU A 1116 -2.47 -25.28 23.85
C LEU A 1116 -2.35 -25.33 25.39
N GLY A 1117 -1.77 -26.39 25.97
CA GLY A 1117 -1.70 -26.58 27.43
C GLY A 1117 -3.07 -26.77 28.10
N CYS A 1118 -4.12 -27.04 27.33
CA CYS A 1118 -5.52 -27.06 27.75
C CYS A 1118 -6.04 -28.50 27.88
N GLN A 1119 -6.79 -28.80 28.96
CA GLN A 1119 -7.33 -30.15 29.18
C GLN A 1119 -8.51 -30.49 28.25
N SER A 1120 -9.23 -29.48 27.76
CA SER A 1120 -10.42 -29.65 26.92
C SER A 1120 -10.74 -28.37 26.13
N HIS A 1121 -11.61 -28.48 25.11
CA HIS A 1121 -12.02 -27.34 24.28
C HIS A 1121 -12.62 -26.18 25.10
N THR A 1122 -13.41 -26.50 26.14
CA THR A 1122 -14.01 -25.49 27.01
C THR A 1122 -12.99 -24.76 27.88
N SER A 1123 -11.85 -25.40 28.21
CA SER A 1123 -10.80 -24.81 29.04
C SER A 1123 -9.90 -23.78 28.34
N ILE A 1124 -9.96 -23.68 27.00
CA ILE A 1124 -9.18 -22.67 26.25
C ILE A 1124 -9.68 -21.26 26.63
N PRO A 1125 -8.79 -20.34 27.08
CA PRO A 1125 -9.19 -18.97 27.42
C PRO A 1125 -9.80 -18.21 26.23
N PRO A 1126 -10.75 -17.29 26.45
CA PRO A 1126 -11.39 -16.54 25.36
C PRO A 1126 -10.45 -15.56 24.65
N ASP A 1127 -9.49 -14.98 25.38
CA ASP A 1127 -8.58 -13.92 24.90
C ASP A 1127 -7.13 -14.41 24.73
N MET A 1128 -6.94 -15.69 24.37
CA MET A 1128 -5.62 -16.31 24.21
C MET A 1128 -4.92 -15.80 22.94
N THR A 1129 -3.90 -14.94 23.10
CA THR A 1129 -3.11 -14.36 21.98
C THR A 1129 -1.73 -14.99 21.75
N GLN A 1130 -1.32 -15.94 22.60
CA GLN A 1130 0.00 -16.58 22.55
C GLN A 1130 -0.14 -18.08 22.79
N LEU A 1131 0.79 -18.89 22.25
CA LEU A 1131 0.88 -20.32 22.56
C LEU A 1131 1.85 -20.54 23.75
N PRO A 1132 1.58 -21.51 24.63
CA PRO A 1132 2.53 -21.88 25.68
C PRO A 1132 3.78 -22.53 25.08
N GLU A 1133 4.93 -22.23 25.67
CA GLU A 1133 6.16 -22.97 25.45
C GLU A 1133 6.09 -24.28 26.24
N LEU A 1134 5.91 -25.39 25.52
CA LEU A 1134 5.84 -26.74 26.08
C LEU A 1134 6.96 -27.59 25.48
N GLU A 1135 7.59 -28.40 26.34
CA GLU A 1135 8.68 -29.33 25.99
C GLU A 1135 8.12 -30.60 25.35
N ASN A 1136 7.63 -30.50 24.12
CA ASN A 1136 7.22 -31.66 23.32
C ASN A 1136 7.26 -31.36 21.79
N PRO A 1137 7.40 -32.39 20.94
CA PRO A 1137 7.53 -32.21 19.49
C PRO A 1137 6.34 -31.54 18.80
N SER A 1138 5.12 -31.61 19.36
CA SER A 1138 3.93 -30.98 18.76
C SER A 1138 3.94 -29.47 18.99
N SER A 1139 4.27 -29.03 20.21
CA SER A 1139 4.50 -27.62 20.52
C SER A 1139 5.68 -27.06 19.73
N GLU A 1140 6.80 -27.79 19.70
CA GLU A 1140 8.00 -27.38 18.95
C GLU A 1140 7.74 -27.21 17.45
N ARG A 1141 7.05 -28.15 16.80
CA ARG A 1141 6.65 -28.02 15.39
C ARG A 1141 5.76 -26.81 15.14
N MET A 1142 4.73 -26.59 15.98
CA MET A 1142 3.82 -25.46 15.83
C MET A 1142 4.53 -24.11 16.07
N ARG A 1143 5.39 -24.03 17.09
CA ARG A 1143 6.18 -22.82 17.39
C ARG A 1143 7.21 -22.53 16.30
N SER A 1144 7.86 -23.56 15.75
CA SER A 1144 8.81 -23.42 14.63
C SER A 1144 8.12 -22.94 13.35
N PHE A 1145 6.95 -23.51 13.01
CA PHE A 1145 6.14 -23.06 11.87
C PHE A 1145 5.66 -21.61 12.06
N LEU A 1146 5.21 -21.22 13.25
CA LEU A 1146 4.85 -19.84 13.57
C LEU A 1146 6.04 -18.87 13.51
N SER A 1147 7.25 -19.28 13.93
CA SER A 1147 8.46 -18.47 13.80
C SER A 1147 8.79 -18.20 12.34
N TRP A 1148 8.86 -19.25 11.52
CA TRP A 1148 9.15 -19.16 10.09
C TRP A 1148 8.15 -18.28 9.33
N LEU A 1149 6.85 -18.38 9.65
CA LEU A 1149 5.84 -17.48 9.10
C LEU A 1149 6.15 -16.01 9.42
N GLN A 1150 6.67 -15.70 10.60
CA GLN A 1150 6.96 -14.33 11.07
C GLN A 1150 8.32 -13.79 10.60
N GLU A 1151 9.36 -14.63 10.53
CA GLU A 1151 10.73 -14.28 10.10
C GLU A 1151 10.78 -13.58 8.73
N SER A 1152 9.84 -13.90 7.83
CA SER A 1152 9.74 -13.29 6.50
C SER A 1152 9.20 -11.86 6.46
N ARG A 1153 8.86 -11.23 7.61
CA ARG A 1153 8.08 -9.99 7.68
C ARG A 1153 8.78 -8.83 8.38
N SER A 1154 8.37 -7.62 8.00
CA SER A 1154 8.68 -6.39 8.73
C SER A 1154 7.91 -6.26 10.05
N PHE A 1155 6.68 -6.75 10.11
CA PHE A 1155 5.78 -6.60 11.26
C PHE A 1155 5.40 -7.97 11.81
N GLY A 1156 5.44 -8.12 13.14
CA GLY A 1156 5.05 -9.35 13.82
C GLY A 1156 3.53 -9.37 14.07
N PRO A 1157 2.74 -10.20 13.37
CA PRO A 1157 1.30 -10.26 13.56
C PRO A 1157 0.93 -10.72 14.99
N THR A 1158 -0.20 -10.23 15.50
CA THR A 1158 -0.82 -10.78 16.71
C THR A 1158 -1.53 -12.09 16.36
N LEU A 1159 -1.35 -13.12 17.18
CA LEU A 1159 -2.11 -14.37 17.10
C LEU A 1159 -3.39 -14.24 17.93
N TYR A 1160 -4.47 -14.89 17.50
CA TYR A 1160 -5.69 -15.06 18.28
C TYR A 1160 -6.16 -16.51 18.17
N VAL A 1161 -6.36 -17.20 19.29
CA VAL A 1161 -6.96 -18.54 19.32
C VAL A 1161 -8.49 -18.39 19.39
N ILE A 1162 -9.21 -18.94 18.42
CA ILE A 1162 -10.67 -18.78 18.26
C ILE A 1162 -11.37 -20.12 18.45
N LYS A 1163 -12.29 -20.18 19.41
CA LYS A 1163 -13.21 -21.33 19.57
C LYS A 1163 -14.45 -21.20 18.69
N ASP A 1164 -14.97 -22.35 18.25
CA ASP A 1164 -16.15 -22.52 17.39
C ASP A 1164 -17.48 -21.93 17.94
N ASP A 1165 -17.52 -21.58 19.23
CA ASP A 1165 -18.67 -21.01 19.95
C ASP A 1165 -18.55 -19.50 20.25
N THR A 1166 -17.40 -18.87 19.97
CA THR A 1166 -17.15 -17.45 20.30
C THR A 1166 -17.68 -16.48 19.25
N SER A 1167 -17.99 -15.25 19.67
CA SER A 1167 -18.33 -14.13 18.77
C SER A 1167 -17.20 -13.77 17.79
N ALA A 1168 -15.94 -14.02 18.17
CA ALA A 1168 -14.77 -13.84 17.33
C ALA A 1168 -14.80 -14.69 16.04
N LYS A 1169 -15.54 -15.81 16.04
CA LYS A 1169 -15.75 -16.67 14.87
C LYS A 1169 -16.22 -15.91 13.63
N THR A 1170 -17.05 -14.88 13.78
CA THR A 1170 -17.51 -14.06 12.65
C THR A 1170 -16.36 -13.35 11.93
N SER A 1171 -15.30 -12.94 12.64
CA SER A 1171 -14.11 -12.31 12.05
C SER A 1171 -13.26 -13.29 11.24
N PHE A 1172 -13.22 -14.56 11.63
CA PHE A 1172 -12.54 -15.64 10.91
C PHE A 1172 -13.34 -16.07 9.67
N PHE A 1173 -14.63 -16.35 9.82
CA PHE A 1173 -15.49 -16.79 8.72
C PHE A 1173 -15.69 -15.71 7.65
N GLN A 1174 -15.53 -14.42 7.97
CA GLN A 1174 -15.48 -13.34 6.96
C GLN A 1174 -14.25 -13.41 6.02
N GLN A 1175 -13.22 -14.19 6.36
CA GLN A 1175 -12.05 -14.42 5.50
C GLN A 1175 -12.21 -15.65 4.57
N LEU A 1176 -13.27 -16.45 4.74
CA LEU A 1176 -13.57 -17.60 3.89
C LEU A 1176 -14.20 -17.11 2.58
N VAL A 1177 -13.37 -16.46 1.75
CA VAL A 1177 -13.81 -15.70 0.56
C VAL A 1177 -14.39 -16.55 -0.56
N GLU A 1178 -14.28 -17.88 -0.53
CA GLU A 1178 -14.94 -18.78 -1.48
C GLU A 1178 -16.40 -19.05 -1.10
N ASP A 1179 -16.77 -18.91 0.18
CA ASP A 1179 -18.13 -19.18 0.69
C ASP A 1179 -19.12 -18.05 0.36
N ARG A 1180 -20.42 -18.41 0.24
CA ARG A 1180 -21.50 -17.43 0.09
C ARG A 1180 -21.72 -16.67 1.40
N THR A 1181 -21.92 -15.36 1.31
CA THR A 1181 -22.38 -14.53 2.44
C THR A 1181 -23.73 -13.87 2.11
N GLU A 1182 -24.34 -13.18 3.08
CA GLU A 1182 -25.65 -12.52 2.91
C GLU A 1182 -25.67 -11.50 1.76
N SER A 1183 -24.52 -10.86 1.47
CA SER A 1183 -24.40 -9.77 0.50
C SER A 1183 -23.38 -10.03 -0.63
N ALA A 1184 -22.80 -11.22 -0.72
CA ALA A 1184 -21.83 -11.57 -1.77
C ALA A 1184 -21.88 -13.06 -2.17
N PHE A 1185 -21.68 -13.30 -3.47
CA PHE A 1185 -21.62 -14.62 -4.09
C PHE A 1185 -20.56 -15.54 -3.46
N SER A 1186 -20.82 -16.85 -3.45
CA SER A 1186 -19.76 -17.88 -3.41
C SER A 1186 -18.90 -17.82 -4.68
N TYR A 1187 -17.76 -18.52 -4.68
CA TYR A 1187 -16.90 -18.64 -5.86
C TYR A 1187 -17.64 -19.25 -7.06
N TYR A 1188 -18.44 -20.30 -6.84
CA TYR A 1188 -19.25 -20.93 -7.88
C TYR A 1188 -20.32 -19.99 -8.47
N GLU A 1189 -21.07 -19.28 -7.62
CA GLU A 1189 -22.05 -18.28 -8.07
C GLU A 1189 -21.39 -17.11 -8.82
N PHE A 1190 -20.19 -16.69 -8.40
CA PHE A 1190 -19.43 -15.66 -9.10
C PHE A 1190 -18.99 -16.11 -10.50
N LEU A 1191 -18.50 -17.35 -10.64
CA LEU A 1191 -18.16 -17.91 -11.96
C LEU A 1191 -19.39 -18.00 -12.88
N LEU A 1192 -20.55 -18.42 -12.36
CA LEU A 1192 -21.81 -18.41 -13.12
C LEU A 1192 -22.23 -16.99 -13.53
N HIS A 1193 -22.04 -16.00 -12.66
CA HIS A 1193 -22.29 -14.59 -13.00
C HIS A 1193 -21.35 -14.13 -14.13
N ILE A 1194 -20.05 -14.40 -14.04
CA ILE A 1194 -19.07 -14.11 -15.10
C ILE A 1194 -19.47 -14.80 -16.42
N GLN A 1195 -19.88 -16.07 -16.39
CA GLN A 1195 -20.35 -16.79 -17.58
C GLN A 1195 -21.56 -16.11 -18.25
N GLN A 1196 -22.51 -15.61 -17.44
CA GLN A 1196 -23.68 -14.88 -17.93
C GLN A 1196 -23.31 -13.52 -18.54
N GLN A 1197 -22.33 -12.82 -17.99
CA GLN A 1197 -21.86 -11.54 -18.55
C GLN A 1197 -21.04 -11.76 -19.84
N MET A 1198 -20.22 -12.81 -19.91
CA MET A 1198 -19.49 -13.24 -21.12
C MET A 1198 -20.39 -13.79 -22.25
N SER A 1199 -21.71 -13.85 -22.03
CA SER A 1199 -22.71 -14.36 -22.97
C SER A 1199 -23.67 -13.27 -23.46
N LYS A 1200 -23.34 -11.99 -23.21
CA LYS A 1200 -24.07 -10.80 -23.66
C LYS A 1200 -23.23 -10.00 -24.65
#